data_AF-A0A327HPN6-F1
#
_entry.id   AF-A0A327HPN6-F1
#
_cell.length_a   1.000
_cell.length_b   1.000
_cell.length_c   1.000
_cell.angle_alpha   90.00
_cell.angle_beta   90.00
_cell.angle_gamma   90.00
#
_symmetry.space_group_name_H-M   'P 1'
#
loop_
_entity.id
_entity.type
_entity.pdbx_description
1 polymer ?
#
loop_
_entity_poly.entity_id
_entity_poly.type
_entity_poly.pdbx_seq_one_letter_code
_entity_poly.pdbx_strand_id
1 'polypeptide(L)'
;MAICRTYARTAMRNAIAMALMLLFSSIAGVSSAEYVEENEEAVYDTSITSTYSIAVQMSLKRAENLESYSQSQLDSTAEWLVITGMGMDSQGTSKAQPDSVTMAPFLEGAFIWEFLEPQRAVSDLRESLLSGEIESFSPLVMKKQQPRYIPDDPEFPAQWHLKNTGQTSGVSGEDANVTGAWDNYNGSGVVISVVDDGLDKDHPDISPHYSALLSYDWCNDDGDPSPTQFNGHGTAAGGVAAAVGDNDLYVTGAAYGATIAGSTLIACWAGDQTESEALSYENDDIDIYTNSWGPSDNGQTLDGPGPLTTAALEEDAYGGREGLGNILTWAAGNGLGSNDNANYDGYANSRYTIAVTAISHEGEQSWYAEPGANILVAAHSQGDGEGITTTDITGSGGYNNSGNVTHDFGGTSSATPLAAGVIALMLEANENLTWRDVQHILVNSARMNDASDTSWELNGAGHDVSHKYGFGAVDAGAAVNLAETWSLVGEEVNLSFSPSITSTTIPDSNTTWTEFDLDVQTDIQIESVDVIVNISHNSRGDLDIVLVSPSGKESWLAENRNDDGNNYYNWIFNTVHHWDESSMGEWTLKIRDTDSGTTGTLDSWGMIVHGMDVDLDHDDDGLEDLNETEVWGTDPYDADTDDDGLNDYEEVITYGTDPLSVDSDLDGLSDYVEVMVTGTGPLDSDSDDDGLSDGAEVNFWLSDPLVYDPDSDGDLFYHFNDCNDEDPLVNPGRPELLNGIDDDCDELTDEGFNFTDADGDGLVDWAEFHLHSTDHLDADSDDDGLRDGLEVNTHGSDPNWPDPDDDSDGWYWFQDCDDEDGFRSPGLPEVLDGIDNDCDEVMDDGFESVDTDGDQLSDFEEYHNLSTNPYNGDTDGDGLPDGYELKDSMTDPLVYDPDNDNDGVYWFDDCDDDDSEMSPFLPESLDGKDNDCDSTIDEDFYETDADEDGLLDYDEYYNFTTDYTDPDTDGDGLTDGDEVLVTNSDPLKFNFDYDGDGFRDYEDCEDLVDTINPDGTEVWNGWDDDCSGVIDDGLDRKGLVSTTPEISQIFRWESVNDTLVLSIGSVPSQIETAVSWKFGDYTINENISESGLMITIPSLDCDSPSSNLAIQLCSEGSGPQQVTALMSDSGKITEFTWNLDMIVWEPPKSLGERLLGFILSPMGAVVSLLAVISLIGGALLIGTRISYRRQLEEAYEFYNIRPEGGNLGVEHQGYALPSAPDVSSMVSGDTQRQAYSPTDIDEETGVPKAPEF
;
A
#
# COMPACT_ATOMS: atom_id res chain seq x y z
N MET A 1 12.85 2.71 59.79
CA MET A 1 11.83 2.01 60.61
C MET A 1 10.92 1.34 59.59
N ALA A 2 10.81 0.00 59.50
CA ALA A 2 10.08 -0.91 60.42
C ALA A 2 8.56 -0.68 60.36
N ILE A 3 7.65 -1.65 60.10
CA ILE A 3 7.64 -3.15 59.98
C ILE A 3 6.36 -3.49 59.16
N CYS A 4 6.27 -4.33 58.11
CA CYS A 4 6.67 -5.74 57.87
C CYS A 4 5.62 -6.82 58.30
N ARG A 5 5.24 -7.72 57.34
CA ARG A 5 4.56 -9.07 57.39
C ARG A 5 3.15 -9.16 56.78
N THR A 6 2.69 -10.12 55.94
CA THR A 6 3.12 -11.45 55.37
C THR A 6 2.43 -12.74 55.87
N TYR A 7 1.80 -13.48 54.90
CA TYR A 7 1.84 -14.94 54.63
C TYR A 7 0.94 -15.99 55.37
N ALA A 8 -0.01 -16.58 54.59
CA ALA A 8 0.07 -17.94 53.99
C ALA A 8 -0.68 -19.22 54.52
N ARG A 9 -1.35 -19.90 53.55
CA ARG A 9 -1.34 -21.36 53.18
C ARG A 9 -2.24 -22.47 53.85
N THR A 10 -3.22 -22.94 53.05
CA THR A 10 -3.53 -24.35 52.60
C THR A 10 -4.19 -25.46 53.47
N ALA A 11 -5.08 -26.25 52.80
CA ALA A 11 -5.23 -27.74 52.81
C ALA A 11 -6.48 -28.48 53.45
N MET A 12 -7.61 -28.52 52.69
CA MET A 12 -8.27 -29.70 52.07
C MET A 12 -9.07 -30.82 52.85
N ARG A 13 -10.42 -30.88 52.61
CA ARG A 13 -11.42 -32.02 52.51
C ARG A 13 -11.55 -33.03 53.73
N ASN A 14 -12.54 -33.93 53.96
CA ASN A 14 -13.95 -34.29 53.58
C ASN A 14 -14.48 -35.36 54.64
N ALA A 15 -15.71 -35.90 54.76
CA ALA A 15 -17.14 -35.60 54.41
C ALA A 15 -18.10 -36.68 55.05
N ILE A 16 -19.44 -36.65 54.78
CA ILE A 16 -20.48 -37.74 54.91
C ILE A 16 -20.97 -38.19 56.33
N ALA A 17 -22.27 -38.43 56.66
CA ALA A 17 -23.60 -38.03 56.14
C ALA A 17 -24.82 -38.43 57.08
N MET A 18 -25.99 -37.80 56.85
CA MET A 18 -27.40 -38.29 56.98
C MET A 18 -28.23 -38.34 58.33
N ALA A 19 -29.51 -37.90 58.23
CA ALA A 19 -30.78 -38.45 58.81
C ALA A 19 -31.64 -37.73 59.92
N LEU A 20 -32.64 -36.94 59.46
CA LEU A 20 -34.11 -36.98 59.79
C LEU A 20 -34.75 -36.52 61.15
N MET A 21 -35.71 -35.56 61.03
CA MET A 21 -37.06 -35.48 61.70
C MET A 21 -37.19 -35.08 63.21
N LEU A 22 -38.27 -34.43 63.74
CA LEU A 22 -39.56 -33.90 63.22
C LEU A 22 -40.33 -32.96 64.23
N LEU A 23 -41.22 -32.08 63.73
CA LEU A 23 -42.35 -31.36 64.42
C LEU A 23 -41.99 -30.31 65.51
N PHE A 24 -42.64 -29.15 65.69
CA PHE A 24 -43.85 -28.47 65.15
C PHE A 24 -43.72 -26.98 65.61
N SER A 25 -44.43 -25.90 65.20
CA SER A 25 -45.49 -25.55 64.21
C SER A 25 -45.65 -23.99 64.25
N SER A 26 -46.57 -23.24 63.62
CA SER A 26 -47.85 -23.48 62.92
C SER A 26 -48.33 -22.24 62.12
N ILE A 27 -48.95 -22.45 60.94
CA ILE A 27 -49.88 -21.55 60.19
C ILE A 27 -49.30 -20.24 59.60
N ALA A 28 -49.51 -19.86 58.33
CA ALA A 28 -49.79 -20.54 57.05
C ALA A 28 -49.78 -19.45 55.92
N GLY A 29 -49.26 -19.67 54.72
CA GLY A 29 -48.46 -20.81 54.23
C GLY A 29 -48.41 -20.89 52.69
N VAL A 30 -47.60 -21.85 52.20
CA VAL A 30 -47.49 -22.32 50.79
C VAL A 30 -46.81 -21.32 49.83
N SER A 31 -45.65 -21.62 49.21
CA SER A 31 -44.82 -22.86 49.23
C SER A 31 -43.31 -22.57 49.29
N SER A 32 -42.57 -23.49 49.94
CA SER A 32 -41.11 -23.64 49.92
C SER A 32 -40.63 -24.18 48.56
N ALA A 33 -39.41 -23.95 48.04
CA ALA A 33 -38.07 -23.68 48.61
C ALA A 33 -37.19 -24.90 48.96
N GLU A 34 -35.92 -24.81 48.53
CA GLU A 34 -34.69 -25.56 48.91
C GLU A 34 -34.44 -27.03 48.47
N TYR A 35 -33.60 -27.14 47.43
CA TYR A 35 -32.28 -27.82 47.38
C TYR A 35 -32.06 -29.27 46.85
N VAL A 36 -31.14 -29.31 45.86
CA VAL A 36 -30.22 -30.38 45.37
C VAL A 36 -30.81 -31.64 44.73
N GLU A 37 -30.54 -31.78 43.43
CA GLU A 37 -29.85 -32.98 42.91
C GLU A 37 -28.47 -32.56 42.37
N GLU A 38 -27.43 -33.34 42.70
CA GLU A 38 -26.24 -33.45 41.84
C GLU A 38 -26.62 -34.45 40.76
N ASN A 39 -26.53 -34.08 39.47
CA ASN A 39 -26.43 -35.05 38.40
C ASN A 39 -25.04 -34.95 37.79
N GLU A 40 -24.24 -36.00 37.96
CA GLU A 40 -23.19 -36.32 37.00
C GLU A 40 -23.88 -36.88 35.75
N GLU A 41 -24.20 -36.04 34.78
CA GLU A 41 -24.16 -36.42 33.37
C GLU A 41 -23.40 -35.29 32.66
N ALA A 42 -22.38 -35.68 31.90
CA ALA A 42 -21.50 -34.79 31.16
C ALA A 42 -21.87 -34.82 29.67
N VAL A 43 -21.12 -34.06 28.87
CA VAL A 43 -21.15 -33.95 27.41
C VAL A 43 -22.46 -33.41 26.81
N TYR A 44 -22.43 -32.57 25.77
CA TYR A 44 -21.27 -32.05 25.01
C TYR A 44 -21.18 -30.54 25.13
N ASP A 45 -19.96 -30.02 25.18
CA ASP A 45 -19.61 -28.68 24.74
C ASP A 45 -18.60 -28.85 23.60
N THR A 46 -19.15 -29.33 22.50
CA THR A 46 -18.54 -29.50 21.18
C THR A 46 -19.70 -29.32 20.23
N SER A 47 -19.63 -28.33 19.34
CA SER A 47 -20.63 -28.12 18.29
C SER A 47 -21.00 -29.45 17.61
N ILE A 48 -22.29 -29.68 17.41
CA ILE A 48 -22.79 -30.81 16.62
C ILE A 48 -22.35 -30.64 15.16
N THR A 49 -22.29 -29.41 14.64
CA THR A 49 -21.78 -29.15 13.27
C THR A 49 -20.34 -29.63 13.11
N SER A 50 -19.47 -29.39 14.11
CA SER A 50 -18.07 -29.85 14.07
C SER A 50 -17.89 -31.36 14.28
N THR A 51 -18.96 -32.11 14.61
CA THR A 51 -18.94 -33.59 14.58
C THR A 51 -19.18 -34.18 13.18
N TYR A 52 -19.58 -33.37 12.20
CA TYR A 52 -19.80 -33.80 10.82
C TYR A 52 -18.49 -33.74 10.01
N SER A 53 -18.40 -34.49 8.91
CA SER A 53 -17.26 -34.39 7.99
C SER A 53 -17.17 -32.99 7.35
N ILE A 54 -15.96 -32.50 7.05
CA ILE A 54 -15.70 -31.16 6.48
C ILE A 54 -16.60 -30.88 5.25
N ALA A 55 -16.70 -31.82 4.30
CA ALA A 55 -17.59 -31.68 3.14
C ALA A 55 -19.08 -31.45 3.48
N VAL A 56 -19.55 -31.90 4.65
CA VAL A 56 -20.90 -31.61 5.17
C VAL A 56 -20.94 -30.24 5.84
N GLN A 57 -19.92 -29.87 6.62
CA GLN A 57 -19.80 -28.52 7.20
C GLN A 57 -19.77 -27.43 6.11
N MET A 58 -18.98 -27.62 5.05
CA MET A 58 -18.96 -26.74 3.88
C MET A 58 -20.26 -26.78 3.06
N SER A 59 -21.02 -27.89 3.12
CA SER A 59 -22.38 -27.93 2.54
C SER A 59 -23.42 -27.21 3.39
N LEU A 60 -23.17 -27.09 4.69
CA LEU A 60 -23.99 -26.35 5.65
C LEU A 60 -23.72 -24.84 5.52
N LYS A 61 -22.47 -24.36 5.62
CA LYS A 61 -22.12 -22.94 5.38
C LYS A 61 -22.74 -22.39 4.09
N ARG A 62 -22.55 -23.09 2.95
CA ARG A 62 -23.15 -22.73 1.64
C ARG A 62 -24.67 -22.85 1.54
N ALA A 63 -25.31 -23.54 2.47
CA ALA A 63 -26.77 -23.60 2.57
C ALA A 63 -27.33 -22.59 3.60
N GLU A 64 -26.50 -22.13 4.52
CA GLU A 64 -26.81 -21.22 5.63
C GLU A 64 -26.71 -19.75 5.22
N ASN A 65 -25.82 -19.38 4.28
CA ASN A 65 -25.88 -18.08 3.60
C ASN A 65 -27.26 -17.91 2.94
N LEU A 66 -28.05 -16.96 3.45
CA LEU A 66 -29.43 -16.73 3.02
C LEU A 66 -29.54 -15.88 1.74
N GLU A 67 -28.53 -15.08 1.43
CA GLU A 67 -28.44 -14.17 0.28
C GLU A 67 -28.40 -14.93 -1.05
N SER A 68 -27.80 -16.12 -1.03
CA SER A 68 -27.82 -17.11 -2.13
C SER A 68 -29.24 -17.58 -2.54
N TYR A 69 -30.29 -17.08 -1.87
CA TYR A 69 -31.69 -17.32 -2.18
C TYR A 69 -32.46 -15.99 -2.30
N SER A 70 -33.20 -15.79 -3.40
CA SER A 70 -34.07 -14.62 -3.49
C SER A 70 -35.12 -14.62 -2.36
N GLN A 71 -35.52 -13.44 -1.88
CA GLN A 71 -36.55 -13.29 -0.85
C GLN A 71 -37.81 -14.12 -1.14
N SER A 72 -38.21 -14.23 -2.41
CA SER A 72 -39.37 -15.03 -2.84
C SER A 72 -39.26 -16.54 -2.54
N GLN A 73 -38.04 -17.07 -2.44
CA GLN A 73 -37.76 -18.45 -2.05
C GLN A 73 -37.80 -18.61 -0.53
N LEU A 74 -37.25 -17.66 0.23
CA LEU A 74 -37.29 -17.65 1.70
C LEU A 74 -38.74 -17.51 2.19
N ASP A 75 -39.48 -16.51 1.70
CA ASP A 75 -40.91 -16.25 1.93
C ASP A 75 -41.85 -17.43 1.64
N SER A 76 -41.39 -18.42 0.86
CA SER A 76 -42.17 -19.60 0.48
C SER A 76 -41.61 -20.92 1.01
N THR A 77 -40.51 -20.89 1.77
CA THR A 77 -39.87 -22.09 2.33
C THR A 77 -40.44 -22.41 3.72
N ALA A 78 -41.34 -23.39 3.74
CA ALA A 78 -42.00 -23.83 4.96
C ALA A 78 -41.19 -24.83 5.81
N GLU A 79 -40.19 -25.50 5.22
CA GLU A 79 -39.36 -26.52 5.88
C GLU A 79 -37.91 -26.04 5.98
N TRP A 80 -37.31 -26.16 7.16
CA TRP A 80 -35.96 -25.69 7.48
C TRP A 80 -35.15 -26.81 8.15
N LEU A 81 -33.91 -27.01 7.74
CA LEU A 81 -32.95 -27.86 8.44
C LEU A 81 -32.43 -27.06 9.63
N VAL A 82 -32.41 -27.66 10.81
CA VAL A 82 -32.02 -27.01 12.07
C VAL A 82 -31.15 -27.97 12.87
N ILE A 83 -29.96 -27.53 13.27
CA ILE A 83 -29.03 -28.32 14.10
C ILE A 83 -29.16 -27.85 15.54
N THR A 84 -29.39 -28.77 16.50
CA THR A 84 -29.64 -28.38 17.89
C THR A 84 -29.47 -29.52 18.90
N GLY A 85 -28.83 -29.21 20.03
CA GLY A 85 -28.81 -30.05 21.23
C GLY A 85 -30.16 -30.15 21.97
N MET A 86 -31.18 -29.38 21.60
CA MET A 86 -32.50 -29.44 22.23
C MET A 86 -33.15 -30.83 22.05
N GLY A 87 -33.60 -31.43 23.15
CA GLY A 87 -34.43 -32.63 23.08
C GLY A 87 -35.74 -32.37 22.34
N MET A 88 -36.12 -33.27 21.43
CA MET A 88 -37.25 -33.11 20.49
C MET A 88 -38.61 -32.76 21.14
N ASP A 89 -38.88 -33.21 22.38
CA ASP A 89 -40.10 -32.86 23.13
C ASP A 89 -40.13 -31.37 23.57
N SER A 90 -39.01 -30.66 23.51
CA SER A 90 -38.83 -29.25 23.90
C SER A 90 -38.71 -28.28 22.71
N GLN A 91 -38.38 -28.76 21.51
CA GLN A 91 -38.16 -27.91 20.33
C GLN A 91 -39.43 -27.15 19.91
N GLY A 92 -40.62 -27.73 20.10
CA GLY A 92 -41.90 -27.01 19.94
C GLY A 92 -42.19 -25.95 21.03
N THR A 93 -41.20 -25.60 21.84
CA THR A 93 -41.20 -24.49 22.81
C THR A 93 -39.90 -23.68 22.77
N SER A 94 -39.11 -23.80 21.69
CA SER A 94 -38.09 -22.80 21.34
C SER A 94 -38.74 -21.44 21.08
N LYS A 95 -37.96 -20.36 21.05
CA LYS A 95 -38.42 -19.03 20.60
C LYS A 95 -39.11 -19.10 19.24
N ALA A 96 -38.48 -19.80 18.29
CA ALA A 96 -38.99 -19.94 16.92
C ALA A 96 -40.39 -20.58 16.81
N GLN A 97 -40.80 -21.37 17.82
CA GLN A 97 -42.10 -22.04 17.87
C GLN A 97 -42.48 -22.74 16.54
N PRO A 98 -41.68 -23.72 16.07
CA PRO A 98 -42.00 -24.47 14.86
C PRO A 98 -43.34 -25.20 15.02
N ASP A 99 -44.22 -25.09 14.02
CA ASP A 99 -45.55 -25.71 14.02
C ASP A 99 -45.47 -27.25 13.99
N SER A 100 -44.38 -27.78 13.44
CA SER A 100 -44.09 -29.21 13.32
C SER A 100 -42.58 -29.44 13.32
N VAL A 101 -42.16 -30.56 13.92
CA VAL A 101 -40.75 -30.94 14.10
C VAL A 101 -40.59 -32.41 13.75
N THR A 102 -39.64 -32.73 12.88
CA THR A 102 -39.21 -34.10 12.58
C THR A 102 -37.69 -34.22 12.69
N MET A 103 -37.17 -35.42 12.90
CA MET A 103 -35.71 -35.65 12.94
C MET A 103 -35.19 -35.76 11.50
N ALA A 104 -34.12 -35.04 11.17
CA ALA A 104 -33.52 -35.12 9.84
C ALA A 104 -32.96 -36.53 9.58
N PRO A 105 -32.93 -37.00 8.32
CA PRO A 105 -32.32 -38.27 7.99
C PRO A 105 -30.78 -38.12 7.90
N PHE A 106 -30.07 -39.14 8.40
CA PHE A 106 -28.61 -39.34 8.28
C PHE A 106 -27.69 -38.40 9.07
N LEU A 107 -28.10 -37.18 9.40
CA LEU A 107 -27.35 -36.27 10.30
C LEU A 107 -27.81 -36.45 11.77
N GLU A 108 -26.88 -36.62 12.70
CA GLU A 108 -27.18 -36.79 14.14
C GLU A 108 -27.24 -35.41 14.82
N GLY A 109 -28.31 -35.12 15.56
CA GLY A 109 -28.57 -33.78 16.13
C GLY A 109 -29.25 -32.78 15.20
N ALA A 110 -29.51 -33.16 13.94
CA ALA A 110 -30.26 -32.34 12.98
C ALA A 110 -31.76 -32.69 12.94
N PHE A 111 -32.57 -31.66 12.72
CA PHE A 111 -34.03 -31.70 12.70
C PHE A 111 -34.57 -30.95 11.48
N ILE A 112 -35.80 -31.25 11.07
CA ILE A 112 -36.54 -30.46 10.10
C ILE A 112 -37.67 -29.78 10.85
N TRP A 113 -37.64 -28.45 10.90
CA TRP A 113 -38.65 -27.58 11.50
C TRP A 113 -39.58 -27.06 10.39
N GLU A 114 -40.89 -27.18 10.60
CA GLU A 114 -41.94 -26.80 9.65
C GLU A 114 -42.73 -25.62 10.22
N PHE A 115 -42.87 -24.55 9.42
CA PHE A 115 -43.58 -23.32 9.76
C PHE A 115 -44.81 -23.16 8.86
N LEU A 116 -46.01 -23.01 9.45
CA LEU A 116 -47.26 -22.87 8.69
C LEU A 116 -47.46 -21.48 8.07
N GLU A 117 -46.68 -20.50 8.50
CA GLU A 117 -46.66 -19.12 8.00
C GLU A 117 -45.21 -18.75 7.64
N PRO A 118 -44.67 -19.19 6.48
CA PRO A 118 -43.22 -19.20 6.20
C PRO A 118 -42.49 -17.86 6.32
N GLN A 119 -43.18 -16.73 6.10
CA GLN A 119 -42.60 -15.39 6.23
C GLN A 119 -42.11 -15.04 7.65
N ARG A 120 -42.50 -15.79 8.69
CA ARG A 120 -41.90 -15.66 10.04
C ARG A 120 -40.65 -16.51 10.25
N ALA A 121 -40.37 -17.48 9.38
CA ALA A 121 -39.39 -18.52 9.70
C ALA A 121 -37.97 -17.98 9.88
N VAL A 122 -37.55 -16.99 9.08
CA VAL A 122 -36.19 -16.39 9.19
C VAL A 122 -36.02 -15.63 10.50
N SER A 123 -36.95 -14.72 10.84
CA SER A 123 -36.91 -13.96 12.11
C SER A 123 -36.96 -14.89 13.32
N ASP A 124 -37.86 -15.87 13.27
CA ASP A 124 -38.12 -16.79 14.36
C ASP A 124 -36.93 -17.75 14.58
N LEU A 125 -36.24 -18.16 13.52
CA LEU A 125 -35.01 -18.96 13.59
C LEU A 125 -33.80 -18.14 14.04
N ARG A 126 -33.61 -16.90 13.53
CA ARG A 126 -32.59 -15.96 14.05
C ARG A 126 -32.75 -15.76 15.56
N GLU A 127 -33.98 -15.56 16.05
CA GLU A 127 -34.22 -15.36 17.50
C GLU A 127 -33.81 -16.58 18.34
N SER A 128 -34.01 -17.81 17.82
CA SER A 128 -33.54 -19.05 18.45
C SER A 128 -32.02 -19.23 18.35
N LEU A 129 -31.38 -18.85 17.22
CA LEU A 129 -29.92 -18.93 17.04
C LEU A 129 -29.19 -18.04 18.05
N LEU A 130 -29.54 -16.75 18.10
CA LEU A 130 -29.01 -15.76 19.05
C LEU A 130 -29.23 -16.14 20.53
N SER A 131 -30.14 -17.08 20.81
CA SER A 131 -30.40 -17.58 22.17
C SER A 131 -29.67 -18.87 22.55
N GLY A 132 -28.86 -19.43 21.64
CA GLY A 132 -28.21 -20.73 21.82
C GLY A 132 -29.18 -21.92 21.89
N GLU A 133 -30.42 -21.77 21.39
CA GLU A 133 -31.37 -22.89 21.28
C GLU A 133 -31.06 -23.79 20.08
N ILE A 134 -30.43 -23.25 19.05
CA ILE A 134 -30.00 -23.95 17.83
C ILE A 134 -28.57 -23.52 17.50
N GLU A 135 -27.83 -24.38 16.81
CA GLU A 135 -26.44 -24.13 16.40
C GLU A 135 -26.35 -23.61 14.96
N SER A 136 -27.28 -24.01 14.09
CA SER A 136 -27.43 -23.46 12.75
C SER A 136 -28.83 -23.74 12.17
N PHE A 137 -29.19 -23.03 11.11
CA PHE A 137 -30.40 -23.29 10.32
C PHE A 137 -30.22 -22.99 8.82
N SER A 138 -30.81 -23.80 7.95
CA SER A 138 -30.79 -23.60 6.50
C SER A 138 -32.13 -23.93 5.80
N PRO A 139 -32.52 -23.17 4.76
CA PRO A 139 -33.81 -23.33 4.09
C PRO A 139 -33.85 -24.56 3.18
N LEU A 140 -34.85 -25.44 3.35
CA LEU A 140 -35.06 -26.60 2.46
C LEU A 140 -35.84 -26.20 1.19
N VAL A 141 -35.29 -25.24 0.45
CA VAL A 141 -35.88 -24.71 -0.79
C VAL A 141 -36.11 -25.83 -1.80
N MET A 142 -37.33 -25.96 -2.32
CA MET A 142 -37.70 -26.99 -3.31
C MET A 142 -37.08 -26.75 -4.71
N LYS A 143 -35.77 -27.01 -4.85
CA LYS A 143 -35.04 -26.92 -6.12
C LYS A 143 -35.55 -27.99 -7.11
N LYS A 144 -36.14 -27.55 -8.24
CA LYS A 144 -36.69 -28.45 -9.27
C LYS A 144 -35.57 -28.99 -10.17
N GLN A 145 -35.04 -30.14 -9.78
CA GLN A 145 -34.05 -30.92 -10.53
C GLN A 145 -34.41 -31.02 -12.03
N GLN A 146 -33.47 -30.59 -12.87
CA GLN A 146 -33.51 -30.77 -14.32
C GLN A 146 -32.73 -32.05 -14.68
N PRO A 147 -33.03 -32.72 -15.81
CA PRO A 147 -32.10 -33.69 -16.36
C PRO A 147 -30.92 -32.93 -16.97
N ARG A 148 -29.75 -33.01 -16.33
CA ARG A 148 -28.45 -32.60 -16.88
C ARG A 148 -28.25 -33.11 -18.32
N TYR A 149 -27.47 -32.40 -19.10
CA TYR A 149 -27.08 -32.79 -20.45
C TYR A 149 -26.51 -34.22 -20.55
N ILE A 150 -26.80 -34.87 -21.68
CA ILE A 150 -26.38 -36.22 -22.07
C ILE A 150 -26.28 -36.21 -23.60
N PRO A 151 -25.07 -36.29 -24.18
CA PRO A 151 -24.87 -36.38 -25.63
C PRO A 151 -25.48 -37.65 -26.25
N ASP A 152 -25.78 -37.61 -27.56
CA ASP A 152 -26.45 -38.72 -28.27
C ASP A 152 -25.53 -39.86 -28.80
N ASP A 153 -24.22 -39.73 -28.56
CA ASP A 153 -23.14 -40.60 -29.05
C ASP A 153 -23.23 -42.05 -28.51
N PRO A 154 -23.20 -43.11 -29.36
CA PRO A 154 -23.56 -44.46 -28.92
C PRO A 154 -22.65 -45.14 -27.89
N GLU A 155 -21.38 -44.73 -27.76
CA GLU A 155 -20.45 -45.29 -26.77
C GLU A 155 -20.32 -44.41 -25.50
N PHE A 156 -20.98 -43.23 -25.41
CA PHE A 156 -21.04 -42.43 -24.18
C PHE A 156 -21.47 -43.22 -22.93
N PRO A 157 -22.40 -44.21 -22.99
CA PRO A 157 -22.71 -45.07 -21.85
C PRO A 157 -21.56 -45.96 -21.32
N ALA A 158 -20.42 -46.00 -22.02
CA ALA A 158 -19.16 -46.61 -21.58
C ALA A 158 -18.11 -45.59 -21.15
N GLN A 159 -18.31 -44.29 -21.40
CA GLN A 159 -17.43 -43.19 -20.97
C GLN A 159 -17.70 -42.82 -19.51
N TRP A 160 -17.43 -43.77 -18.61
CA TRP A 160 -17.69 -43.63 -17.17
C TRP A 160 -16.98 -42.45 -16.52
N HIS A 161 -15.81 -42.04 -17.04
CA HIS A 161 -15.05 -40.86 -16.60
C HIS A 161 -15.79 -39.52 -16.84
N LEU A 162 -16.75 -39.48 -17.78
CA LEU A 162 -17.61 -38.32 -18.02
C LEU A 162 -18.98 -38.46 -17.31
N LYS A 163 -19.40 -39.69 -16.98
CA LYS A 163 -20.66 -39.98 -16.26
C LYS A 163 -20.68 -41.38 -15.64
N ASN A 164 -20.37 -41.49 -14.36
CA ASN A 164 -20.34 -42.75 -13.62
C ASN A 164 -21.70 -43.02 -12.96
N THR A 165 -22.49 -43.87 -13.59
CA THR A 165 -23.80 -44.37 -13.09
C THR A 165 -23.67 -45.62 -12.21
N GLY A 166 -22.45 -45.97 -11.80
CA GLY A 166 -22.13 -47.26 -11.20
C GLY A 166 -22.06 -48.40 -12.23
N GLN A 167 -21.70 -48.09 -13.48
CA GLN A 167 -21.34 -49.12 -14.46
C GLN A 167 -20.08 -49.87 -14.04
N THR A 168 -20.00 -51.12 -14.51
CA THR A 168 -18.88 -52.08 -14.33
C THR A 168 -18.40 -52.38 -12.89
N SER A 169 -19.06 -51.80 -11.89
CA SER A 169 -18.93 -51.90 -10.41
C SER A 169 -18.43 -50.63 -9.72
N GLY A 170 -18.08 -49.59 -10.48
CA GLY A 170 -17.57 -48.31 -9.96
C GLY A 170 -18.53 -47.54 -9.05
N VAL A 171 -18.00 -46.49 -8.43
CA VAL A 171 -18.75 -45.59 -7.52
C VAL A 171 -19.55 -44.58 -8.34
N SER A 172 -20.87 -44.51 -8.16
CA SER A 172 -21.69 -43.59 -8.95
C SER A 172 -21.50 -42.14 -8.49
N GLY A 173 -21.21 -41.25 -9.43
CA GLY A 173 -20.74 -39.88 -9.17
C GLY A 173 -19.21 -39.76 -9.06
N GLU A 174 -18.47 -40.87 -9.15
CA GLU A 174 -17.01 -40.85 -9.28
C GLU A 174 -16.65 -40.71 -10.77
N ASP A 175 -16.84 -39.49 -11.25
CA ASP A 175 -16.57 -38.98 -12.59
C ASP A 175 -16.13 -37.50 -12.52
N ALA A 176 -15.69 -36.93 -13.64
CA ALA A 176 -15.23 -35.54 -13.73
C ALA A 176 -16.37 -34.50 -13.74
N ASN A 177 -17.62 -34.90 -13.49
CA ASN A 177 -18.82 -34.06 -13.34
C ASN A 177 -19.21 -33.18 -14.55
N VAL A 178 -18.49 -33.26 -15.68
CA VAL A 178 -18.63 -32.45 -16.93
C VAL A 178 -20.07 -32.23 -17.40
N THR A 179 -20.96 -33.20 -17.15
CA THR A 179 -22.38 -33.09 -17.51
C THR A 179 -23.17 -32.03 -16.73
N GLY A 180 -22.55 -31.34 -15.76
CA GLY A 180 -23.05 -30.07 -15.21
C GLY A 180 -22.69 -28.88 -16.10
N ALA A 181 -21.39 -28.69 -16.38
CA ALA A 181 -20.88 -27.63 -17.24
C ALA A 181 -21.54 -27.65 -18.64
N TRP A 182 -21.76 -28.83 -19.22
CA TRP A 182 -22.43 -29.03 -20.52
C TRP A 182 -23.88 -28.52 -20.64
N ASP A 183 -24.52 -28.07 -19.56
CA ASP A 183 -25.78 -27.33 -19.68
C ASP A 183 -25.55 -25.90 -20.26
N ASN A 184 -24.32 -25.36 -20.16
CA ASN A 184 -23.88 -24.04 -20.66
C ASN A 184 -22.67 -24.10 -21.64
N TYR A 185 -21.60 -24.85 -21.29
CA TYR A 185 -20.26 -24.80 -21.89
C TYR A 185 -19.81 -26.16 -22.47
N ASN A 186 -19.07 -26.16 -23.58
CA ASN A 186 -18.52 -27.36 -24.24
C ASN A 186 -17.08 -27.18 -24.79
N GLY A 187 -16.42 -26.07 -24.47
CA GLY A 187 -15.09 -25.69 -24.92
C GLY A 187 -15.05 -24.94 -26.26
N SER A 188 -16.19 -24.43 -26.75
CA SER A 188 -16.20 -23.72 -28.05
C SER A 188 -15.37 -22.43 -27.98
N GLY A 189 -14.45 -22.27 -28.93
CA GLY A 189 -13.51 -21.14 -28.98
C GLY A 189 -12.09 -21.57 -28.62
N VAL A 190 -11.96 -22.36 -27.55
CA VAL A 190 -10.68 -22.85 -27.01
C VAL A 190 -10.00 -23.83 -27.97
N VAL A 191 -8.66 -23.82 -27.99
CA VAL A 191 -7.80 -24.69 -28.80
C VAL A 191 -6.95 -25.61 -27.92
N ILE A 192 -7.05 -26.92 -28.14
CA ILE A 192 -6.23 -27.95 -27.47
C ILE A 192 -5.26 -28.60 -28.46
N SER A 193 -3.96 -28.50 -28.21
CA SER A 193 -2.91 -29.16 -28.97
C SER A 193 -2.44 -30.45 -28.28
N VAL A 194 -2.55 -31.57 -28.99
CA VAL A 194 -2.11 -32.89 -28.51
C VAL A 194 -0.67 -33.14 -28.95
N VAL A 195 0.27 -33.07 -28.01
CA VAL A 195 1.71 -33.20 -28.25
C VAL A 195 2.14 -34.66 -28.03
N ASP A 196 2.12 -35.49 -29.09
CA ASP A 196 2.14 -36.95 -28.93
C ASP A 196 2.61 -37.71 -30.21
N ASP A 197 2.17 -38.96 -30.43
CA ASP A 197 2.61 -39.89 -31.48
C ASP A 197 1.84 -39.77 -32.82
N GLY A 198 0.78 -38.95 -32.83
CA GLY A 198 0.01 -38.52 -34.00
C GLY A 198 -1.51 -38.48 -33.77
N LEU A 199 -2.17 -37.52 -34.44
CA LEU A 199 -3.61 -37.30 -34.37
C LEU A 199 -4.29 -37.70 -35.69
N ASP A 200 -5.20 -38.69 -35.66
CA ASP A 200 -5.98 -39.12 -36.82
C ASP A 200 -7.04 -38.07 -37.19
N LYS A 201 -6.60 -36.99 -37.83
CA LYS A 201 -7.42 -35.88 -38.32
C LYS A 201 -8.52 -36.27 -39.32
N ASP A 202 -8.44 -37.47 -39.91
CA ASP A 202 -9.47 -38.03 -40.80
C ASP A 202 -10.52 -38.83 -40.00
N HIS A 203 -10.35 -39.01 -38.69
CA HIS A 203 -11.31 -39.69 -37.81
C HIS A 203 -12.64 -38.91 -37.74
N PRO A 204 -13.82 -39.57 -37.79
CA PRO A 204 -15.10 -38.87 -37.83
C PRO A 204 -15.37 -37.97 -36.62
N ASP A 205 -14.90 -38.35 -35.43
CA ASP A 205 -15.12 -37.61 -34.18
C ASP A 205 -13.95 -36.64 -33.86
N ILE A 206 -13.11 -36.32 -34.84
CA ILE A 206 -11.96 -35.37 -34.72
C ILE A 206 -12.00 -34.37 -35.89
N SER A 207 -12.19 -34.88 -37.11
CA SER A 207 -12.24 -34.09 -38.36
C SER A 207 -13.20 -32.89 -38.43
N PRO A 208 -14.29 -32.77 -37.63
CA PRO A 208 -15.14 -31.57 -37.64
C PRO A 208 -14.52 -30.35 -36.95
N HIS A 209 -13.71 -30.56 -35.89
CA HIS A 209 -13.08 -29.51 -35.08
C HIS A 209 -11.54 -29.47 -35.21
N TYR A 210 -10.96 -30.31 -36.05
CA TYR A 210 -9.52 -30.34 -36.33
C TYR A 210 -8.98 -29.06 -37.00
N SER A 211 -7.97 -28.42 -36.39
CA SER A 211 -7.22 -27.30 -36.99
C SER A 211 -6.02 -27.76 -37.80
N ALA A 212 -6.10 -27.57 -39.12
CA ALA A 212 -5.00 -27.82 -40.05
C ALA A 212 -3.98 -26.67 -40.15
N LEU A 213 -4.15 -25.60 -39.35
CA LEU A 213 -3.21 -24.47 -39.27
C LEU A 213 -2.30 -24.61 -38.06
N LEU A 214 -2.85 -25.09 -36.94
CA LEU A 214 -2.19 -25.17 -35.63
C LEU A 214 -1.60 -26.57 -35.35
N SER A 215 -1.43 -27.39 -36.39
CA SER A 215 -0.95 -28.77 -36.29
C SER A 215 0.33 -29.00 -37.09
N TYR A 216 1.27 -29.76 -36.53
CA TYR A 216 2.59 -30.00 -37.12
C TYR A 216 3.11 -31.44 -36.90
N ASP A 217 3.97 -31.93 -37.79
CA ASP A 217 4.71 -33.19 -37.66
C ASP A 217 6.23 -32.94 -37.65
N TRP A 218 6.79 -32.88 -36.43
CA TRP A 218 8.21 -32.68 -36.14
C TRP A 218 9.08 -33.86 -36.59
N CYS A 219 8.47 -35.04 -36.75
CA CYS A 219 9.15 -36.25 -37.22
C CYS A 219 9.30 -36.30 -38.75
N ASN A 220 8.50 -35.55 -39.51
CA ASN A 220 8.53 -35.52 -40.97
C ASN A 220 8.79 -34.13 -41.60
N ASP A 221 8.80 -33.02 -40.84
CA ASP A 221 9.01 -31.63 -41.32
C ASP A 221 7.88 -31.18 -42.28
N ASP A 222 6.62 -31.50 -41.93
CA ASP A 222 5.41 -30.98 -42.60
C ASP A 222 4.17 -30.90 -41.68
N GLY A 223 3.07 -30.30 -42.17
CA GLY A 223 1.83 -30.03 -41.40
C GLY A 223 0.78 -31.15 -41.49
N ASP A 224 1.20 -32.41 -41.39
CA ASP A 224 0.31 -33.57 -41.46
C ASP A 224 0.51 -34.53 -40.26
N PRO A 225 -0.15 -34.30 -39.11
CA PRO A 225 0.05 -35.09 -37.89
C PRO A 225 -0.53 -36.53 -37.95
N SER A 226 -0.90 -37.03 -39.14
CA SER A 226 -1.61 -38.31 -39.29
C SER A 226 -0.75 -39.50 -38.80
N PRO A 227 -1.21 -40.26 -37.79
CA PRO A 227 -0.38 -41.27 -37.14
C PRO A 227 -0.02 -42.43 -38.05
N THR A 228 1.14 -43.03 -37.77
CA THR A 228 1.53 -44.28 -38.45
C THR A 228 0.83 -45.50 -37.83
N GLN A 229 0.73 -46.61 -38.57
CA GLN A 229 0.17 -47.84 -37.99
C GLN A 229 1.06 -48.33 -36.83
N PHE A 230 0.49 -48.28 -35.61
CA PHE A 230 1.04 -48.53 -34.26
C PHE A 230 1.24 -47.27 -33.38
N ASN A 231 1.04 -46.06 -33.91
CA ASN A 231 1.03 -44.81 -33.15
C ASN A 231 -0.42 -44.42 -32.82
N GLY A 232 -0.99 -44.97 -31.74
CA GLY A 232 -2.42 -44.77 -31.43
C GLY A 232 -2.69 -43.78 -30.31
N HIS A 233 -1.65 -43.27 -29.67
CA HIS A 233 -1.71 -42.68 -28.34
C HIS A 233 -2.29 -41.27 -28.38
N GLY A 234 -1.76 -40.39 -29.23
CA GLY A 234 -2.29 -39.03 -29.42
C GLY A 234 -3.72 -39.00 -29.95
N THR A 235 -4.06 -39.99 -30.78
CA THR A 235 -5.44 -40.18 -31.28
C THR A 235 -6.41 -40.66 -30.20
N ALA A 236 -5.94 -41.36 -29.16
CA ALA A 236 -6.76 -41.74 -28.02
C ALA A 236 -6.86 -40.61 -26.98
N ALA A 237 -5.74 -39.93 -26.68
CA ALA A 237 -5.68 -38.77 -25.79
C ALA A 237 -6.56 -37.62 -26.29
N GLY A 238 -6.41 -37.23 -27.56
CA GLY A 238 -7.22 -36.17 -28.18
C GLY A 238 -8.72 -36.42 -28.15
N GLY A 239 -9.15 -37.69 -28.17
CA GLY A 239 -10.56 -38.04 -28.02
C GLY A 239 -11.11 -37.91 -26.60
N VAL A 240 -10.25 -38.06 -25.57
CA VAL A 240 -10.65 -37.81 -24.18
C VAL A 240 -10.83 -36.31 -23.95
N ALA A 241 -9.92 -35.50 -24.48
CA ALA A 241 -9.99 -34.04 -24.41
C ALA A 241 -11.19 -33.50 -25.21
N ALA A 242 -11.23 -33.73 -26.53
CA ALA A 242 -12.12 -33.05 -27.47
C ALA A 242 -12.56 -33.92 -28.66
N ALA A 243 -12.99 -35.17 -28.42
CA ALA A 243 -13.80 -35.87 -29.41
C ALA A 243 -15.13 -35.13 -29.61
N VAL A 244 -15.57 -35.00 -30.86
CA VAL A 244 -16.81 -34.30 -31.20
C VAL A 244 -18.01 -35.13 -30.76
N GLY A 245 -18.86 -34.56 -29.90
CA GLY A 245 -20.11 -35.16 -29.44
C GLY A 245 -21.35 -34.71 -30.23
N ASP A 246 -22.52 -35.23 -29.83
CA ASP A 246 -23.86 -34.92 -30.36
C ASP A 246 -23.98 -35.03 -31.89
N ASN A 247 -23.35 -36.05 -32.46
CA ASN A 247 -23.23 -36.21 -33.90
C ASN A 247 -23.73 -37.56 -34.45
N ASP A 248 -24.46 -38.37 -33.67
CA ASP A 248 -24.84 -39.78 -33.93
C ASP A 248 -23.61 -40.74 -34.09
N LEU A 249 -22.36 -40.31 -33.81
CA LEU A 249 -21.10 -41.08 -33.93
C LEU A 249 -20.43 -41.27 -32.56
N TYR A 250 -19.18 -41.75 -32.52
CA TYR A 250 -18.84 -42.83 -31.58
C TYR A 250 -18.73 -42.39 -30.11
N VAL A 251 -17.90 -41.39 -29.82
CA VAL A 251 -17.55 -40.91 -28.47
C VAL A 251 -17.51 -39.39 -28.42
N THR A 252 -17.68 -38.83 -27.23
CA THR A 252 -17.59 -37.39 -26.95
C THR A 252 -16.42 -37.10 -26.00
N GLY A 253 -15.71 -35.98 -26.18
CA GLY A 253 -14.65 -35.52 -25.27
C GLY A 253 -15.23 -34.77 -24.07
N ALA A 254 -14.37 -34.36 -23.14
CA ALA A 254 -14.77 -33.45 -22.06
C ALA A 254 -15.12 -32.03 -22.59
N ALA A 255 -14.32 -31.51 -23.52
CA ALA A 255 -14.57 -30.28 -24.26
C ALA A 255 -14.93 -30.59 -25.73
N TYR A 256 -16.12 -31.16 -25.93
CA TYR A 256 -16.54 -31.72 -27.22
C TYR A 256 -16.81 -30.71 -28.35
N GLY A 257 -16.77 -29.41 -28.06
CA GLY A 257 -16.81 -28.31 -29.05
C GLY A 257 -15.48 -27.59 -29.27
N ALA A 258 -14.44 -27.92 -28.49
CA ALA A 258 -13.12 -27.31 -28.62
C ALA A 258 -12.44 -27.63 -29.95
N THR A 259 -11.62 -26.69 -30.42
CA THR A 259 -10.76 -26.88 -31.59
C THR A 259 -9.60 -27.79 -31.21
N ILE A 260 -9.31 -28.82 -32.02
CA ILE A 260 -8.24 -29.77 -31.71
C ILE A 260 -7.10 -29.71 -32.74
N ALA A 261 -5.87 -29.65 -32.23
CA ALA A 261 -4.64 -29.69 -32.99
C ALA A 261 -3.78 -30.90 -32.61
N GLY A 262 -2.84 -31.28 -33.49
CA GLY A 262 -1.89 -32.37 -33.25
C GLY A 262 -0.46 -31.92 -33.54
N SER A 263 0.41 -32.06 -32.54
CA SER A 263 1.85 -31.80 -32.60
C SER A 263 2.58 -33.16 -32.50
N THR A 264 2.98 -33.74 -33.63
CA THR A 264 3.55 -35.10 -33.67
C THR A 264 5.04 -35.07 -33.32
N LEU A 265 5.37 -35.46 -32.08
CA LEU A 265 6.70 -35.36 -31.47
C LEU A 265 7.29 -36.74 -31.11
N ILE A 266 6.60 -37.52 -30.28
CA ILE A 266 7.15 -38.76 -29.71
C ILE A 266 7.07 -39.97 -30.65
N ALA A 267 6.54 -39.78 -31.87
CA ALA A 267 6.57 -40.75 -32.96
C ALA A 267 8.01 -41.09 -33.43
N CYS A 268 9.00 -40.28 -33.06
CA CYS A 268 10.40 -40.41 -33.43
C CYS A 268 11.33 -40.09 -32.25
N TRP A 269 12.57 -39.67 -32.53
CA TRP A 269 13.51 -39.19 -31.51
C TRP A 269 13.62 -37.67 -31.65
N ALA A 270 13.03 -36.95 -30.69
CA ALA A 270 13.21 -35.52 -30.52
C ALA A 270 14.50 -35.22 -29.72
N GLY A 271 14.61 -33.98 -29.21
CA GLY A 271 15.64 -33.56 -28.27
C GLY A 271 15.76 -32.04 -28.19
N ASP A 272 15.59 -31.48 -26.99
CA ASP A 272 15.70 -30.08 -26.56
C ASP A 272 15.10 -29.08 -27.56
N GLN A 273 15.85 -28.65 -28.57
CA GLN A 273 15.35 -27.74 -29.63
C GLN A 273 14.01 -28.22 -30.25
N THR A 274 13.85 -29.52 -30.54
CA THR A 274 12.60 -30.02 -31.14
C THR A 274 11.50 -30.28 -30.12
N GLU A 275 11.84 -30.36 -28.83
CA GLU A 275 10.84 -30.36 -27.74
C GLU A 275 10.35 -28.92 -27.50
N SER A 276 11.25 -27.93 -27.40
CA SER A 276 10.90 -26.51 -27.28
C SER A 276 10.12 -25.96 -28.47
N GLU A 277 10.52 -26.31 -29.71
CA GLU A 277 9.79 -25.88 -30.92
C GLU A 277 8.38 -26.51 -31.01
N ALA A 278 8.11 -27.62 -30.32
CA ALA A 278 6.86 -28.36 -30.37
C ALA A 278 5.88 -28.04 -29.23
N LEU A 279 6.37 -27.44 -28.14
CA LEU A 279 5.57 -26.85 -27.06
C LEU A 279 5.09 -25.46 -27.48
N SER A 280 5.98 -24.49 -27.73
CA SER A 280 5.64 -23.12 -28.14
C SER A 280 5.16 -22.98 -29.60
N TYR A 281 4.44 -23.97 -30.15
CA TYR A 281 4.04 -23.97 -31.55
C TYR A 281 2.74 -23.20 -31.79
N GLU A 282 2.86 -21.97 -32.29
CA GLU A 282 1.73 -21.02 -32.48
C GLU A 282 1.08 -20.67 -31.12
N ASN A 283 1.90 -20.34 -30.11
CA ASN A 283 1.50 -20.12 -28.72
C ASN A 283 0.56 -18.91 -28.45
N ASP A 284 0.41 -17.98 -29.40
CA ASP A 284 -0.67 -16.99 -29.39
C ASP A 284 -2.04 -17.61 -29.77
N ASP A 285 -2.07 -18.59 -30.68
CA ASP A 285 -3.27 -19.19 -31.29
C ASP A 285 -3.72 -20.50 -30.60
N ILE A 286 -2.97 -21.04 -29.63
CA ILE A 286 -3.25 -22.32 -28.94
C ILE A 286 -3.36 -22.10 -27.43
N ASP A 287 -4.51 -22.38 -26.84
CA ASP A 287 -4.71 -22.19 -25.39
C ASP A 287 -4.02 -23.25 -24.53
N ILE A 288 -4.18 -24.53 -24.89
CA ILE A 288 -3.82 -25.67 -24.03
C ILE A 288 -2.93 -26.66 -24.79
N TYR A 289 -1.79 -27.02 -24.19
CA TYR A 289 -0.97 -28.14 -24.65
C TYR A 289 -1.13 -29.33 -23.70
N THR A 290 -1.55 -30.48 -24.22
CA THR A 290 -1.66 -31.73 -23.46
C THR A 290 -0.53 -32.67 -23.80
N ASN A 291 0.32 -32.93 -22.80
CA ASN A 291 1.54 -33.71 -22.89
C ASN A 291 1.38 -35.01 -22.08
N SER A 292 1.70 -36.14 -22.68
CA SER A 292 1.46 -37.47 -22.10
C SER A 292 2.68 -38.39 -22.24
N TRP A 293 3.86 -37.77 -22.14
CA TRP A 293 5.19 -38.31 -22.33
C TRP A 293 6.17 -37.68 -21.34
N GLY A 294 7.35 -38.29 -21.16
CA GLY A 294 8.37 -37.84 -20.23
C GLY A 294 9.63 -38.70 -20.33
N PRO A 295 10.45 -38.79 -19.27
CA PRO A 295 11.62 -39.66 -19.15
C PRO A 295 11.29 -41.16 -19.21
N SER A 296 11.63 -41.96 -18.19
CA SER A 296 11.34 -43.40 -18.21
C SER A 296 11.02 -43.93 -16.81
N ASP A 297 9.75 -44.25 -16.62
CA ASP A 297 8.99 -44.69 -15.44
C ASP A 297 9.54 -46.03 -14.87
N ASN A 298 10.75 -46.02 -14.31
CA ASN A 298 11.54 -47.22 -13.99
C ASN A 298 12.19 -47.25 -12.61
N GLY A 299 11.96 -46.25 -11.77
CA GLY A 299 12.50 -46.11 -10.41
C GLY A 299 13.96 -45.64 -10.35
N GLN A 300 14.62 -45.39 -11.49
CA GLN A 300 16.05 -45.06 -11.61
C GLN A 300 16.35 -43.93 -12.61
N THR A 301 15.35 -43.33 -13.26
CA THR A 301 15.57 -42.16 -14.13
C THR A 301 15.61 -40.90 -13.25
N LEU A 302 16.35 -39.90 -13.72
CA LEU A 302 16.35 -38.54 -13.20
C LEU A 302 16.83 -37.68 -14.37
N ASP A 303 15.88 -37.10 -15.08
CA ASP A 303 16.07 -36.39 -16.35
C ASP A 303 14.91 -35.40 -16.53
N GLY A 304 15.07 -34.39 -17.38
CA GLY A 304 14.09 -33.30 -17.52
C GLY A 304 14.24 -32.52 -18.81
N PRO A 305 13.56 -31.37 -18.95
CA PRO A 305 13.73 -30.47 -20.09
C PRO A 305 15.19 -30.02 -20.22
N GLY A 306 15.63 -29.84 -21.46
CA GLY A 306 16.86 -29.10 -21.75
C GLY A 306 16.64 -27.59 -21.64
N PRO A 307 17.70 -26.78 -21.72
CA PRO A 307 17.62 -25.33 -21.52
C PRO A 307 16.85 -24.58 -22.62
N LEU A 308 16.56 -25.19 -23.77
CA LEU A 308 15.62 -24.61 -24.74
C LEU A 308 14.19 -24.96 -24.36
N THR A 309 13.95 -26.19 -23.90
CA THR A 309 12.62 -26.62 -23.46
C THR A 309 12.19 -25.92 -22.17
N THR A 310 13.09 -25.68 -21.21
CA THR A 310 12.79 -24.87 -20.01
C THR A 310 12.40 -23.43 -20.39
N ALA A 311 13.14 -22.81 -21.31
CA ALA A 311 12.83 -21.47 -21.81
C ALA A 311 11.53 -21.42 -22.64
N ALA A 312 11.10 -22.54 -23.23
CA ALA A 312 9.78 -22.65 -23.85
C ALA A 312 8.66 -22.74 -22.80
N LEU A 313 8.84 -23.48 -21.69
CA LEU A 313 7.89 -23.47 -20.57
C LEU A 313 7.73 -22.05 -19.97
N GLU A 314 8.84 -21.30 -19.87
CA GLU A 314 8.85 -19.90 -19.43
C GLU A 314 8.14 -18.97 -20.45
N GLU A 315 8.49 -19.03 -21.74
CA GLU A 315 7.85 -18.20 -22.79
C GLU A 315 6.36 -18.53 -22.96
N ASP A 316 5.97 -19.80 -22.86
CA ASP A 316 4.58 -20.23 -22.94
C ASP A 316 3.78 -19.73 -21.73
N ALA A 317 4.37 -19.69 -20.52
CA ALA A 317 3.73 -19.18 -19.31
C ALA A 317 3.59 -17.65 -19.28
N TYR A 318 4.62 -16.88 -19.67
CA TYR A 318 4.59 -15.41 -19.58
C TYR A 318 4.21 -14.69 -20.88
N GLY A 319 4.27 -15.37 -22.03
CA GLY A 319 4.03 -14.77 -23.35
C GLY A 319 2.90 -15.43 -24.17
N GLY A 320 2.51 -16.66 -23.83
CA GLY A 320 1.43 -17.38 -24.53
C GLY A 320 0.05 -16.70 -24.39
N ARG A 321 -0.88 -17.03 -25.29
CA ARG A 321 -2.28 -16.51 -25.29
C ARG A 321 -2.35 -14.97 -25.18
N GLU A 322 -1.59 -14.27 -26.02
CA GLU A 322 -1.44 -12.79 -26.01
C GLU A 322 -0.97 -12.20 -24.66
N GLY A 323 -0.38 -13.00 -23.76
CA GLY A 323 0.16 -12.59 -22.45
C GLY A 323 -0.50 -13.28 -21.24
N LEU A 324 -1.58 -14.04 -21.42
CA LEU A 324 -2.25 -14.76 -20.32
C LEU A 324 -1.54 -16.06 -19.90
N GLY A 325 -0.67 -16.58 -20.75
CA GLY A 325 0.04 -17.85 -20.55
C GLY A 325 -0.74 -19.08 -21.00
N ASN A 326 -0.08 -19.97 -21.76
CA ASN A 326 -0.64 -21.24 -22.20
C ASN A 326 -0.80 -22.21 -21.03
N ILE A 327 -1.83 -23.06 -21.09
CA ILE A 327 -2.01 -24.09 -20.07
C ILE A 327 -1.28 -25.38 -20.48
N LEU A 328 -0.21 -25.71 -19.76
CA LEU A 328 0.62 -26.88 -20.03
C LEU A 328 0.24 -28.04 -19.12
N THR A 329 -0.61 -28.93 -19.61
CA THR A 329 -1.04 -30.12 -18.86
C THR A 329 -0.09 -31.30 -19.09
N TRP A 330 0.38 -31.94 -18.01
CA TRP A 330 1.37 -33.02 -18.06
C TRP A 330 0.89 -34.32 -17.38
N ALA A 331 1.44 -35.46 -17.79
CA ALA A 331 1.17 -36.76 -17.16
C ALA A 331 2.18 -37.05 -16.06
N ALA A 332 1.73 -37.27 -14.83
CA ALA A 332 2.58 -37.51 -13.66
C ALA A 332 3.30 -38.88 -13.63
N GLY A 333 3.39 -39.60 -14.76
CA GLY A 333 4.09 -40.90 -14.84
C GLY A 333 3.28 -42.14 -14.47
N ASN A 334 3.83 -43.33 -14.74
CA ASN A 334 3.19 -44.66 -14.61
C ASN A 334 4.09 -45.68 -13.87
N GLY A 335 5.09 -45.19 -13.14
CA GLY A 335 6.18 -45.91 -12.51
C GLY A 335 5.94 -46.40 -11.08
N LEU A 336 4.75 -46.27 -10.50
CA LEU A 336 4.46 -46.73 -9.12
C LEU A 336 4.87 -48.20 -8.89
N GLY A 337 4.66 -49.06 -9.90
CA GLY A 337 5.06 -50.48 -9.88
C GLY A 337 6.58 -50.72 -9.88
N SER A 338 7.38 -49.68 -10.08
CA SER A 338 8.85 -49.63 -10.03
C SER A 338 9.39 -48.94 -8.77
N ASN A 339 8.53 -48.36 -7.92
CA ASN A 339 8.87 -47.35 -6.91
C ASN A 339 9.49 -46.07 -7.53
N ASP A 340 8.80 -45.48 -8.50
CA ASP A 340 9.11 -44.15 -9.05
C ASP A 340 8.14 -43.08 -8.49
N ASN A 341 8.49 -41.80 -8.63
CA ASN A 341 7.75 -40.63 -8.14
C ASN A 341 7.91 -39.46 -9.14
N ALA A 342 6.83 -38.70 -9.37
CA ALA A 342 6.73 -37.63 -10.35
C ALA A 342 7.76 -36.50 -10.16
N ASN A 343 8.26 -36.28 -8.94
CA ASN A 343 9.34 -35.33 -8.63
C ASN A 343 10.71 -35.69 -9.27
N TYR A 344 10.85 -36.85 -9.93
CA TYR A 344 12.04 -37.22 -10.71
C TYR A 344 11.88 -37.03 -12.23
N ASP A 345 10.67 -36.69 -12.69
CA ASP A 345 10.41 -36.21 -14.05
C ASP A 345 10.47 -34.68 -14.06
N GLY A 346 11.56 -34.13 -14.60
CA GLY A 346 11.76 -32.67 -14.64
C GLY A 346 10.77 -31.91 -15.52
N TYR A 347 9.92 -32.59 -16.31
CA TYR A 347 8.82 -31.96 -17.04
C TYR A 347 7.61 -31.77 -16.14
N ALA A 348 7.08 -32.86 -15.57
CA ALA A 348 5.94 -32.81 -14.64
C ALA A 348 6.28 -32.09 -13.31
N ASN A 349 7.55 -32.02 -12.92
CA ASN A 349 8.05 -31.26 -11.77
C ASN A 349 8.26 -29.77 -12.09
N SER A 350 7.88 -29.25 -13.27
CA SER A 350 7.94 -27.81 -13.54
C SER A 350 6.68 -27.10 -13.09
N ARG A 351 6.80 -26.01 -12.32
CA ARG A 351 5.66 -25.19 -11.84
C ARG A 351 4.77 -24.63 -12.97
N TYR A 352 5.35 -24.42 -14.15
CA TYR A 352 4.64 -24.02 -15.37
C TYR A 352 3.74 -25.13 -15.94
N THR A 353 3.73 -26.33 -15.33
CA THR A 353 2.94 -27.47 -15.80
C THR A 353 1.99 -28.01 -14.74
N ILE A 354 0.76 -28.29 -15.16
CA ILE A 354 -0.24 -28.96 -14.33
C ILE A 354 0.03 -30.46 -14.40
N ALA A 355 0.70 -31.01 -13.39
CA ALA A 355 0.95 -32.45 -13.31
C ALA A 355 -0.30 -33.20 -12.87
N VAL A 356 -0.83 -34.04 -13.77
CA VAL A 356 -2.08 -34.78 -13.58
C VAL A 356 -1.82 -36.25 -13.28
N THR A 357 -2.36 -36.72 -12.15
CA THR A 357 -2.31 -38.14 -11.73
C THR A 357 -3.61 -38.90 -12.04
N ALA A 358 -3.61 -40.22 -11.86
CA ALA A 358 -4.64 -41.12 -12.40
C ALA A 358 -5.39 -41.92 -11.32
N ILE A 359 -6.72 -41.76 -11.28
CA ILE A 359 -7.62 -42.46 -10.34
C ILE A 359 -8.62 -43.39 -11.06
N SER A 360 -9.03 -44.47 -10.39
CA SER A 360 -9.94 -45.48 -10.96
C SER A 360 -11.41 -45.06 -10.94
N HIS A 361 -12.29 -45.89 -11.53
CA HIS A 361 -13.74 -45.74 -11.44
C HIS A 361 -14.34 -46.00 -10.04
N GLU A 362 -13.50 -46.33 -9.05
CA GLU A 362 -13.85 -46.37 -7.62
C GLU A 362 -13.25 -45.18 -6.84
N GLY A 363 -12.44 -44.32 -7.48
CA GLY A 363 -11.82 -43.12 -6.88
C GLY A 363 -10.45 -43.35 -6.23
N GLU A 364 -10.01 -44.60 -6.18
CA GLU A 364 -8.71 -45.02 -5.62
C GLU A 364 -7.55 -44.75 -6.61
N GLN A 365 -6.32 -44.58 -6.10
CA GLN A 365 -5.09 -44.42 -6.90
C GLN A 365 -4.90 -45.59 -7.89
N SER A 366 -4.73 -45.28 -9.18
CA SER A 366 -4.50 -46.31 -10.19
C SER A 366 -3.16 -47.03 -9.94
N TRP A 367 -3.12 -48.34 -10.16
CA TRP A 367 -1.99 -49.21 -9.78
C TRP A 367 -0.60 -48.88 -10.39
N TYR A 368 -0.54 -47.94 -11.33
CA TYR A 368 0.66 -47.40 -11.96
C TYR A 368 0.95 -45.94 -11.59
N ALA A 369 -0.05 -45.17 -11.12
CA ALA A 369 0.02 -43.73 -11.01
C ALA A 369 1.03 -43.31 -9.94
N GLU A 370 2.07 -42.57 -10.33
CA GLU A 370 3.13 -42.16 -9.41
C GLU A 370 2.60 -41.14 -8.39
N PRO A 371 3.14 -41.15 -7.16
CA PRO A 371 2.98 -40.04 -6.24
C PRO A 371 4.00 -38.93 -6.55
N GLY A 372 3.83 -37.76 -5.96
CA GLY A 372 4.74 -36.62 -6.02
C GLY A 372 4.16 -35.39 -5.31
N ALA A 373 5.03 -34.52 -4.81
CA ALA A 373 4.64 -33.25 -4.17
C ALA A 373 4.29 -32.15 -5.19
N ASN A 374 4.65 -32.36 -6.45
CA ASN A 374 4.36 -31.51 -7.61
C ASN A 374 3.00 -31.81 -8.28
N ILE A 375 2.24 -32.79 -7.79
CA ILE A 375 0.96 -33.18 -8.40
C ILE A 375 -0.12 -32.19 -7.96
N LEU A 376 -0.70 -31.44 -8.91
CA LEU A 376 -1.78 -30.49 -8.61
C LEU A 376 -3.13 -31.20 -8.45
N VAL A 377 -3.48 -32.08 -9.40
CA VAL A 377 -4.81 -32.73 -9.46
C VAL A 377 -4.78 -34.16 -10.00
N ALA A 378 -5.83 -34.91 -9.67
CA ALA A 378 -6.13 -36.23 -10.21
C ALA A 378 -7.25 -36.18 -11.27
N ALA A 379 -7.21 -37.09 -12.25
CA ALA A 379 -8.32 -37.30 -13.18
C ALA A 379 -8.55 -38.79 -13.49
N HIS A 380 -9.77 -39.11 -13.91
CA HIS A 380 -10.25 -40.49 -14.08
C HIS A 380 -9.57 -41.24 -15.22
N SER A 381 -9.13 -42.47 -14.92
CA SER A 381 -8.19 -43.25 -15.72
C SER A 381 -8.39 -44.77 -15.56
N GLN A 382 -7.57 -45.58 -16.22
CA GLN A 382 -7.66 -47.05 -16.18
C GLN A 382 -7.32 -47.63 -14.80
N GLY A 383 -8.33 -48.17 -14.11
CA GLY A 383 -8.16 -48.88 -12.83
C GLY A 383 -9.16 -50.02 -12.65
N ASP A 384 -8.84 -50.92 -11.72
CA ASP A 384 -9.66 -52.05 -11.22
C ASP A 384 -10.25 -53.04 -12.23
N GLY A 385 -9.92 -52.88 -13.52
CA GLY A 385 -10.32 -53.74 -14.63
C GLY A 385 -11.14 -53.02 -15.70
N GLU A 386 -11.43 -51.72 -15.53
CA GLU A 386 -12.05 -50.85 -16.52
C GLU A 386 -11.00 -49.94 -17.17
N GLY A 387 -11.19 -49.61 -18.45
CA GLY A 387 -10.36 -48.67 -19.19
C GLY A 387 -11.15 -47.43 -19.64
N ILE A 388 -10.44 -46.47 -20.22
CA ILE A 388 -11.04 -45.28 -20.82
C ILE A 388 -11.57 -45.62 -22.22
N THR A 389 -12.83 -45.28 -22.46
CA THR A 389 -13.47 -45.36 -23.78
C THR A 389 -13.26 -44.05 -24.52
N THR A 390 -12.58 -44.09 -25.67
CA THR A 390 -12.17 -42.93 -26.47
C THR A 390 -11.89 -43.37 -27.93
N THR A 391 -11.50 -42.44 -28.80
CA THR A 391 -11.16 -42.68 -30.20
C THR A 391 -9.93 -43.59 -30.39
N ASP A 392 -9.83 -44.25 -31.54
CA ASP A 392 -8.73 -45.13 -31.95
C ASP A 392 -8.53 -45.03 -33.47
N ILE A 393 -7.31 -45.24 -33.99
CA ILE A 393 -6.98 -44.94 -35.40
C ILE A 393 -7.92 -45.65 -36.38
N THR A 394 -8.47 -44.89 -37.33
CA THR A 394 -9.45 -45.33 -38.32
C THR A 394 -9.06 -46.65 -39.03
N GLY A 395 -9.90 -47.66 -38.88
CA GLY A 395 -9.88 -48.93 -39.62
C GLY A 395 -9.15 -50.10 -38.94
N SER A 396 -7.83 -50.01 -38.76
CA SER A 396 -7.02 -51.05 -38.08
C SER A 396 -5.60 -50.59 -37.74
N GLY A 397 -5.44 -49.32 -37.38
CA GLY A 397 -4.28 -48.85 -36.63
C GLY A 397 -4.51 -49.01 -35.13
N GLY A 398 -3.64 -48.41 -34.32
CA GLY A 398 -3.87 -48.17 -32.89
C GLY A 398 -4.10 -49.41 -32.03
N TYR A 399 -4.96 -49.26 -31.01
CA TYR A 399 -5.10 -50.17 -29.88
C TYR A 399 -5.79 -51.49 -30.27
N ASN A 400 -6.78 -51.46 -31.17
CA ASN A 400 -7.54 -52.66 -31.50
C ASN A 400 -7.82 -52.89 -33.00
N ASN A 401 -8.44 -54.04 -33.31
CA ASN A 401 -8.64 -54.49 -34.69
C ASN A 401 -10.00 -54.02 -35.28
N SER A 402 -10.69 -53.11 -34.59
CA SER A 402 -11.96 -52.49 -34.98
C SER A 402 -11.74 -51.06 -35.48
N GLY A 403 -10.78 -50.34 -34.90
CA GLY A 403 -10.20 -49.07 -35.35
C GLY A 403 -11.23 -47.97 -35.64
N ASN A 404 -11.64 -47.27 -34.59
CA ASN A 404 -12.34 -45.96 -34.53
C ASN A 404 -12.53 -45.61 -33.03
N VAL A 405 -12.72 -46.64 -32.20
CA VAL A 405 -12.94 -46.57 -30.74
C VAL A 405 -12.07 -47.60 -30.05
N THR A 406 -11.52 -47.26 -28.90
CA THR A 406 -10.92 -48.18 -27.92
C THR A 406 -11.68 -48.09 -26.58
N HIS A 407 -11.65 -49.16 -25.79
CA HIS A 407 -12.15 -49.19 -24.41
C HIS A 407 -11.04 -49.56 -23.41
N ASP A 408 -9.82 -49.77 -23.90
CA ASP A 408 -8.67 -50.28 -23.16
C ASP A 408 -7.58 -49.18 -22.97
N PHE A 409 -7.91 -47.90 -23.23
CA PHE A 409 -6.98 -46.77 -22.99
C PHE A 409 -6.81 -46.52 -21.48
N GLY A 410 -5.71 -45.87 -21.09
CA GLY A 410 -5.25 -45.84 -19.71
C GLY A 410 -3.87 -45.22 -19.56
N GLY A 411 -3.36 -45.21 -18.32
CA GLY A 411 -2.16 -44.45 -17.94
C GLY A 411 -2.52 -43.03 -17.47
N THR A 412 -1.60 -42.34 -16.78
CA THR A 412 -1.72 -40.89 -16.53
C THR A 412 -1.91 -40.12 -17.83
N SER A 413 -1.36 -40.63 -18.94
CA SER A 413 -1.64 -40.29 -20.34
C SER A 413 -3.12 -40.27 -20.79
N SER A 414 -4.05 -40.74 -19.96
CA SER A 414 -5.50 -40.64 -20.19
C SER A 414 -6.22 -39.77 -19.15
N ALA A 415 -5.54 -39.43 -18.05
CA ALA A 415 -5.99 -38.48 -17.03
C ALA A 415 -5.67 -37.04 -17.46
N THR A 416 -4.45 -36.78 -17.94
CA THR A 416 -4.01 -35.46 -18.44
C THR A 416 -4.93 -34.87 -19.51
N PRO A 417 -5.28 -35.57 -20.62
CA PRO A 417 -6.20 -35.02 -21.61
C PRO A 417 -7.63 -34.85 -21.08
N LEU A 418 -8.04 -35.56 -20.02
CA LEU A 418 -9.32 -35.32 -19.35
C LEU A 418 -9.27 -33.99 -18.60
N ALA A 419 -8.21 -33.71 -17.83
CA ALA A 419 -8.01 -32.41 -17.19
C ALA A 419 -7.90 -31.27 -18.21
N ALA A 420 -7.14 -31.44 -19.30
CA ALA A 420 -7.06 -30.47 -20.40
C ALA A 420 -8.45 -30.14 -20.98
N GLY A 421 -9.30 -31.17 -21.16
CA GLY A 421 -10.68 -30.98 -21.61
C GLY A 421 -11.62 -30.39 -20.54
N VAL A 422 -11.29 -30.45 -19.24
CA VAL A 422 -12.00 -29.70 -18.19
C VAL A 422 -11.59 -28.23 -18.18
N ILE A 423 -10.29 -27.95 -18.31
CA ILE A 423 -9.73 -26.60 -18.39
C ILE A 423 -10.28 -25.86 -19.61
N ALA A 424 -10.47 -26.53 -20.75
CA ALA A 424 -11.13 -25.93 -21.90
C ALA A 424 -12.59 -25.53 -21.67
N LEU A 425 -13.29 -26.08 -20.65
CA LEU A 425 -14.59 -25.58 -20.23
C LEU A 425 -14.46 -24.33 -19.33
N MET A 426 -13.39 -24.24 -18.53
CA MET A 426 -13.08 -23.05 -17.72
C MET A 426 -12.73 -21.84 -18.61
N LEU A 427 -11.89 -22.05 -19.63
CA LEU A 427 -11.50 -20.99 -20.57
C LEU A 427 -12.63 -20.53 -21.52
N GLU A 428 -13.68 -21.34 -21.74
CA GLU A 428 -14.91 -20.86 -22.40
C GLU A 428 -15.81 -20.07 -21.45
N ALA A 429 -15.73 -20.33 -20.14
CA ALA A 429 -16.48 -19.58 -19.13
C ALA A 429 -15.86 -18.22 -18.81
N ASN A 430 -14.53 -18.14 -18.79
CA ASN A 430 -13.77 -16.90 -18.63
C ASN A 430 -12.50 -16.97 -19.48
N GLU A 431 -12.46 -16.20 -20.57
CA GLU A 431 -11.34 -16.19 -21.53
C GLU A 431 -10.09 -15.47 -20.98
N ASN A 432 -10.26 -14.61 -19.96
CA ASN A 432 -9.20 -13.78 -19.37
C ASN A 432 -8.33 -14.50 -18.32
N LEU A 433 -8.67 -15.73 -17.93
CA LEU A 433 -7.91 -16.47 -16.92
C LEU A 433 -6.46 -16.66 -17.36
N THR A 434 -5.51 -16.33 -16.47
CA THR A 434 -4.09 -16.61 -16.67
C THR A 434 -3.77 -18.09 -16.42
N TRP A 435 -2.55 -18.50 -16.75
CA TRP A 435 -2.05 -19.83 -16.42
C TRP A 435 -2.00 -20.09 -14.90
N ARG A 436 -1.82 -19.05 -14.06
CA ARG A 436 -1.88 -19.15 -12.59
C ARG A 436 -3.30 -19.27 -12.08
N ASP A 437 -4.24 -18.44 -12.58
CA ASP A 437 -5.67 -18.54 -12.21
C ASP A 437 -6.24 -19.94 -12.46
N VAL A 438 -5.86 -20.56 -13.58
CA VAL A 438 -6.29 -21.93 -13.90
C VAL A 438 -5.77 -22.95 -12.87
N GLN A 439 -4.58 -22.75 -12.29
CA GLN A 439 -4.09 -23.60 -11.20
C GLN A 439 -4.85 -23.32 -9.89
N HIS A 440 -4.99 -22.05 -9.50
CA HIS A 440 -5.77 -21.62 -8.31
C HIS A 440 -7.21 -22.14 -8.32
N ILE A 441 -7.91 -22.02 -9.45
CA ILE A 441 -9.27 -22.55 -9.63
C ILE A 441 -9.27 -24.08 -9.50
N LEU A 442 -8.27 -24.79 -10.02
CA LEU A 442 -8.17 -26.24 -9.89
C LEU A 442 -7.91 -26.68 -8.44
N VAL A 443 -7.06 -25.97 -7.69
CA VAL A 443 -6.86 -26.17 -6.24
C VAL A 443 -8.18 -26.00 -5.51
N ASN A 444 -8.83 -24.85 -5.67
CA ASN A 444 -10.04 -24.47 -4.93
C ASN A 444 -11.33 -25.19 -5.37
N SER A 445 -11.31 -25.91 -6.50
CA SER A 445 -12.45 -26.68 -7.00
C SER A 445 -12.26 -28.20 -7.03
N ALA A 446 -11.06 -28.70 -6.72
CA ALA A 446 -10.78 -30.13 -6.67
C ALA A 446 -11.64 -30.86 -5.63
N ARG A 447 -12.05 -32.09 -5.96
CA ARG A 447 -12.86 -32.94 -5.10
C ARG A 447 -11.99 -34.02 -4.47
N MET A 448 -11.83 -33.97 -3.15
CA MET A 448 -11.23 -35.05 -2.35
C MET A 448 -11.80 -36.43 -2.70
N ASN A 449 -11.05 -37.20 -3.50
CA ASN A 449 -11.37 -38.57 -3.90
C ASN A 449 -10.76 -39.56 -2.91
N ASP A 450 -11.40 -40.74 -2.74
CA ASP A 450 -11.06 -41.68 -1.65
C ASP A 450 -10.72 -40.97 -0.32
N ALA A 451 -11.69 -40.24 0.21
CA ALA A 451 -11.63 -39.56 1.51
C ALA A 451 -11.48 -40.53 2.72
N SER A 452 -11.03 -41.77 2.48
CA SER A 452 -10.69 -42.76 3.48
C SER A 452 -9.21 -43.19 3.44
N ASP A 453 -8.45 -42.76 2.42
CA ASP A 453 -7.02 -42.98 2.33
C ASP A 453 -6.25 -42.12 3.35
N THR A 454 -5.14 -42.67 3.87
CA THR A 454 -4.35 -42.03 4.92
C THR A 454 -3.16 -41.21 4.38
N SER A 455 -3.25 -40.74 3.14
CA SER A 455 -2.32 -39.76 2.54
C SER A 455 -2.90 -38.34 2.46
N TRP A 456 -4.19 -38.19 2.74
CA TRP A 456 -4.83 -36.89 2.90
C TRP A 456 -4.38 -36.24 4.20
N GLU A 457 -3.86 -35.02 4.08
CA GLU A 457 -3.37 -34.20 5.18
C GLU A 457 -3.68 -32.74 4.89
N LEU A 458 -4.20 -32.02 5.88
CA LEU A 458 -4.34 -30.56 5.80
C LEU A 458 -2.97 -29.88 5.56
N ASN A 459 -2.95 -28.78 4.83
CA ASN A 459 -1.82 -27.85 4.79
C ASN A 459 -2.07 -26.65 5.75
N GLY A 460 -1.17 -25.66 5.78
CA GLY A 460 -1.32 -24.48 6.65
C GLY A 460 -2.56 -23.65 6.35
N ALA A 461 -2.95 -23.54 5.07
CA ALA A 461 -4.09 -22.77 4.59
C ALA A 461 -5.47 -23.43 4.81
N GLY A 462 -5.49 -24.71 5.20
CA GLY A 462 -6.73 -25.47 5.37
C GLY A 462 -7.13 -26.34 4.17
N HIS A 463 -6.27 -26.50 3.15
CA HIS A 463 -6.51 -27.41 2.03
C HIS A 463 -6.20 -28.87 2.39
N ASP A 464 -7.10 -29.79 2.03
CA ASP A 464 -6.83 -31.24 2.04
C ASP A 464 -5.92 -31.59 0.83
N VAL A 465 -4.65 -31.93 1.08
CA VAL A 465 -3.68 -32.27 0.01
C VAL A 465 -3.04 -33.65 0.22
N SER A 466 -2.70 -34.34 -0.87
CA SER A 466 -2.11 -35.69 -0.85
C SER A 466 -1.09 -35.90 -1.97
N HIS A 467 0.09 -36.46 -1.63
CA HIS A 467 1.11 -36.87 -2.61
C HIS A 467 0.60 -37.90 -3.65
N LYS A 468 -0.58 -38.51 -3.47
CA LYS A 468 -1.18 -39.44 -4.45
C LYS A 468 -2.14 -38.79 -5.43
N TYR A 469 -2.69 -37.62 -5.08
CA TYR A 469 -3.92 -37.08 -5.68
C TYR A 469 -3.84 -35.57 -5.95
N GLY A 470 -2.80 -34.89 -5.45
CA GLY A 470 -2.77 -33.43 -5.33
C GLY A 470 -3.86 -32.95 -4.38
N PHE A 471 -4.59 -31.91 -4.79
CA PHE A 471 -5.79 -31.41 -4.12
C PHE A 471 -7.05 -32.27 -4.44
N GLY A 472 -6.94 -33.21 -5.38
CA GLY A 472 -7.95 -34.25 -5.63
C GLY A 472 -8.46 -34.32 -7.06
N ALA A 473 -9.61 -34.98 -7.22
CA ALA A 473 -10.21 -35.23 -8.53
C ALA A 473 -10.77 -33.94 -9.15
N VAL A 474 -10.43 -33.67 -10.41
CA VAL A 474 -11.03 -32.56 -11.18
C VAL A 474 -12.56 -32.68 -11.21
N ASP A 475 -13.25 -31.63 -10.79
CA ASP A 475 -14.70 -31.51 -10.89
C ASP A 475 -15.04 -30.33 -11.80
N ALA A 476 -15.36 -30.63 -13.06
CA ALA A 476 -15.68 -29.63 -14.07
C ALA A 476 -16.95 -28.82 -13.76
N GLY A 477 -17.82 -29.32 -12.89
CA GLY A 477 -18.99 -28.56 -12.42
C GLY A 477 -18.63 -27.54 -11.34
N ALA A 478 -17.60 -27.80 -10.54
CA ALA A 478 -17.07 -26.84 -9.58
C ALA A 478 -16.15 -25.82 -10.26
N ALA A 479 -15.17 -26.28 -11.04
CA ALA A 479 -14.17 -25.43 -11.68
C ALA A 479 -14.77 -24.38 -12.62
N VAL A 480 -15.77 -24.76 -13.43
CA VAL A 480 -16.44 -23.84 -14.37
C VAL A 480 -17.29 -22.80 -13.65
N ASN A 481 -18.03 -23.19 -12.60
CA ASN A 481 -18.81 -22.23 -11.80
C ASN A 481 -17.92 -21.27 -11.01
N LEU A 482 -16.71 -21.68 -10.64
CA LEU A 482 -15.73 -20.81 -9.99
C LEU A 482 -15.11 -19.83 -11.00
N ALA A 483 -14.75 -20.32 -12.21
CA ALA A 483 -14.27 -19.50 -13.31
C ALA A 483 -15.26 -18.40 -13.76
N GLU A 484 -16.58 -18.65 -13.72
CA GLU A 484 -17.64 -17.66 -14.02
C GLU A 484 -17.55 -16.40 -13.14
N THR A 485 -16.97 -16.48 -11.94
CA THR A 485 -16.90 -15.37 -10.96
C THR A 485 -15.50 -15.25 -10.33
N TRP A 486 -14.45 -15.63 -11.04
CA TRP A 486 -13.07 -15.56 -10.55
C TRP A 486 -12.47 -14.16 -10.75
N SER A 487 -12.05 -13.51 -9.67
CA SER A 487 -11.15 -12.35 -9.72
C SER A 487 -9.75 -12.84 -10.06
N LEU A 488 -9.06 -12.18 -11.00
CA LEU A 488 -7.71 -12.57 -11.39
C LEU A 488 -6.73 -12.35 -10.23
N VAL A 489 -5.75 -13.25 -10.07
CA VAL A 489 -4.71 -13.10 -9.05
C VAL A 489 -3.71 -11.99 -9.41
N GLY A 490 -3.11 -11.37 -8.38
CA GLY A 490 -2.08 -10.32 -8.55
C GLY A 490 -0.79 -10.82 -9.20
N GLU A 491 0.19 -9.92 -9.42
CA GLU A 491 1.49 -10.24 -10.04
C GLU A 491 2.26 -11.36 -9.30
N GLU A 492 3.24 -11.98 -9.98
CA GLU A 492 3.97 -13.14 -9.43
C GLU A 492 5.24 -12.74 -8.66
N VAL A 493 5.15 -12.74 -7.34
CA VAL A 493 6.28 -12.47 -6.43
C VAL A 493 7.16 -13.72 -6.27
N ASN A 494 8.49 -13.50 -6.23
CA ASN A 494 9.51 -14.54 -6.42
C ASN A 494 10.66 -14.48 -5.40
N LEU A 495 10.44 -15.00 -4.18
CA LEU A 495 11.43 -14.95 -3.09
C LEU A 495 12.52 -16.02 -3.25
N SER A 496 13.74 -15.60 -3.61
CA SER A 496 14.86 -16.50 -3.98
C SER A 496 15.96 -16.61 -2.90
N PHE A 497 16.00 -17.75 -2.20
CA PHE A 497 16.94 -18.03 -1.11
C PHE A 497 18.07 -18.98 -1.52
N SER A 498 19.28 -18.75 -1.01
CA SER A 498 20.46 -19.61 -1.25
C SER A 498 21.37 -19.68 -0.02
N PRO A 499 21.03 -20.48 1.01
CA PRO A 499 21.74 -20.53 2.28
C PRO A 499 23.22 -20.90 2.14
N SER A 500 24.11 -20.10 2.75
CA SER A 500 25.57 -20.26 2.66
C SER A 500 26.13 -21.41 3.50
N ILE A 501 25.74 -22.65 3.17
CA ILE A 501 26.22 -23.85 3.85
C ILE A 501 27.68 -24.18 3.53
N THR A 502 28.33 -24.92 4.44
CA THR A 502 29.53 -25.70 4.11
C THR A 502 29.14 -27.11 3.75
N SER A 503 29.75 -27.70 2.72
CA SER A 503 29.53 -29.10 2.29
C SER A 503 29.49 -30.06 3.49
N THR A 504 28.30 -30.60 3.76
CA THR A 504 27.92 -31.26 5.01
C THR A 504 27.64 -32.74 4.78
N THR A 505 28.19 -33.60 5.64
CA THR A 505 28.14 -35.06 5.47
C THR A 505 26.79 -35.64 5.87
N ILE A 506 26.14 -36.32 4.92
CA ILE A 506 24.94 -37.12 5.15
C ILE A 506 25.39 -38.50 5.70
N PRO A 507 24.95 -38.97 6.89
CA PRO A 507 25.49 -40.19 7.50
C PRO A 507 24.82 -41.51 7.07
N ASP A 508 25.63 -42.46 6.57
CA ASP A 508 25.32 -43.89 6.26
C ASP A 508 24.32 -44.54 7.24
N SER A 509 23.21 -45.07 6.72
CA SER A 509 22.24 -45.93 7.44
C SER A 509 21.65 -45.28 8.70
N ASN A 510 21.31 -43.99 8.65
CA ASN A 510 20.87 -43.22 9.81
C ASN A 510 19.35 -43.04 9.90
N THR A 511 18.81 -43.11 11.12
CA THR A 511 17.37 -42.90 11.41
C THR A 511 17.10 -41.54 12.06
N THR A 512 18.02 -40.59 11.94
CA THR A 512 17.81 -39.18 12.28
C THR A 512 18.08 -38.35 11.04
N TRP A 513 17.33 -37.27 10.87
CA TRP A 513 17.57 -36.30 9.82
C TRP A 513 18.91 -35.57 10.01
N THR A 514 19.37 -34.99 8.91
CA THR A 514 20.29 -33.84 8.86
C THR A 514 19.42 -32.67 8.43
N GLU A 515 19.33 -31.66 9.27
CA GLU A 515 18.31 -30.61 9.18
C GLU A 515 19.04 -29.29 8.86
N PHE A 516 18.44 -28.49 7.97
CA PHE A 516 18.99 -27.24 7.46
C PHE A 516 17.88 -26.20 7.46
N ASP A 517 18.02 -25.25 8.36
CA ASP A 517 16.96 -24.30 8.72
C ASP A 517 17.18 -22.99 7.93
N LEU A 518 16.10 -22.38 7.46
CA LEU A 518 16.05 -21.16 6.65
C LEU A 518 14.91 -20.28 7.16
N ASP A 519 15.25 -19.08 7.60
CA ASP A 519 14.34 -18.07 8.11
C ASP A 519 13.87 -17.17 6.96
N VAL A 520 12.56 -16.98 6.80
CA VAL A 520 11.92 -16.12 5.81
C VAL A 520 11.23 -14.96 6.52
N GLN A 521 11.39 -13.74 6.01
CA GLN A 521 11.05 -12.48 6.72
C GLN A 521 10.17 -11.54 5.89
N THR A 522 9.73 -12.00 4.71
CA THR A 522 8.76 -11.35 3.84
C THR A 522 7.64 -12.37 3.71
N ASP A 523 6.39 -11.99 3.94
CA ASP A 523 5.29 -12.90 3.61
C ASP A 523 4.93 -12.80 2.12
N ILE A 524 4.31 -13.85 1.59
CA ILE A 524 3.59 -13.90 0.30
C ILE A 524 2.66 -15.11 0.35
N GLN A 525 1.52 -15.03 -0.33
CA GLN A 525 0.60 -16.15 -0.46
C GLN A 525 1.19 -17.17 -1.44
N ILE A 526 1.63 -18.32 -0.93
CA ILE A 526 2.37 -19.30 -1.71
C ILE A 526 1.49 -19.98 -2.75
N GLU A 527 2.01 -20.11 -3.97
CA GLU A 527 1.51 -21.06 -4.97
C GLU A 527 2.40 -22.33 -4.97
N SER A 528 3.71 -22.15 -5.10
CA SER A 528 4.63 -23.28 -5.26
C SER A 528 6.04 -22.99 -4.73
N VAL A 529 6.76 -24.04 -4.34
CA VAL A 529 8.12 -23.93 -3.79
C VAL A 529 9.09 -24.84 -4.55
N ASP A 530 10.14 -24.25 -5.11
CA ASP A 530 11.21 -24.92 -5.87
C ASP A 530 12.47 -25.08 -5.00
N VAL A 531 12.75 -26.33 -4.57
CA VAL A 531 13.91 -26.66 -3.73
C VAL A 531 15.06 -27.19 -4.59
N ILE A 532 16.11 -26.39 -4.73
CA ILE A 532 17.27 -26.67 -5.58
C ILE A 532 18.36 -27.39 -4.76
N VAL A 533 18.71 -28.63 -5.11
CA VAL A 533 19.71 -29.43 -4.36
C VAL A 533 20.89 -29.93 -5.20
N ASN A 534 22.07 -29.88 -4.60
CA ASN A 534 23.32 -30.42 -5.15
C ASN A 534 23.95 -31.37 -4.11
N ILE A 535 23.78 -32.68 -4.33
CA ILE A 535 24.10 -33.72 -3.35
C ILE A 535 25.02 -34.77 -3.99
N SER A 536 26.26 -34.87 -3.50
CA SER A 536 27.20 -35.90 -3.92
C SER A 536 26.91 -37.25 -3.25
N HIS A 537 26.15 -38.16 -3.89
CA HIS A 537 25.84 -39.51 -3.39
C HIS A 537 26.22 -40.63 -4.39
N ASN A 538 26.61 -41.81 -3.90
CA ASN A 538 27.01 -42.95 -4.75
C ASN A 538 25.86 -43.92 -5.08
N SER A 539 24.68 -43.65 -4.55
CA SER A 539 23.42 -44.40 -4.72
C SER A 539 22.32 -43.46 -4.25
N ARG A 540 21.76 -42.63 -5.13
CA ARG A 540 20.91 -41.49 -4.74
C ARG A 540 19.53 -41.92 -4.23
N GLY A 541 19.09 -43.14 -4.57
CA GLY A 541 17.89 -43.77 -4.01
C GLY A 541 18.04 -44.21 -2.55
N ASP A 542 19.23 -44.11 -1.94
CA ASP A 542 19.42 -44.32 -0.50
C ASP A 542 18.81 -43.16 0.34
N LEU A 543 18.50 -42.02 -0.29
CA LEU A 543 18.16 -40.76 0.38
C LEU A 543 16.65 -40.51 0.49
N ASP A 544 16.21 -40.07 1.67
CA ASP A 544 14.95 -39.31 1.82
C ASP A 544 15.27 -37.80 1.89
N ILE A 545 14.42 -36.96 1.26
CA ILE A 545 14.48 -35.50 1.27
C ILE A 545 13.06 -34.96 1.52
N VAL A 546 12.91 -34.10 2.54
CA VAL A 546 11.63 -33.50 2.95
C VAL A 546 11.84 -32.01 3.20
N LEU A 547 10.96 -31.16 2.68
CA LEU A 547 10.83 -29.76 3.08
C LEU A 547 9.72 -29.64 4.15
N VAL A 548 9.84 -28.69 5.07
CA VAL A 548 8.79 -28.32 6.02
C VAL A 548 8.60 -26.82 5.99
N SER A 549 7.35 -26.37 5.86
CA SER A 549 6.97 -24.96 5.94
C SER A 549 6.78 -24.50 7.41
N PRO A 550 6.66 -23.19 7.66
CA PRO A 550 6.46 -22.62 9.01
C PRO A 550 5.22 -23.18 9.73
N SER A 551 4.14 -23.52 8.99
CA SER A 551 2.95 -24.20 9.52
C SER A 551 3.21 -25.63 10.04
N GLY A 552 4.39 -26.20 9.74
CA GLY A 552 4.78 -27.56 10.09
C GLY A 552 4.38 -28.63 9.06
N LYS A 553 3.84 -28.25 7.90
CA LYS A 553 3.46 -29.17 6.80
C LYS A 553 4.70 -29.82 6.17
N GLU A 554 4.73 -31.16 6.06
CA GLU A 554 5.85 -31.87 5.39
C GLU A 554 5.58 -32.11 3.89
N SER A 555 6.42 -31.52 3.02
CA SER A 555 6.51 -31.85 1.60
C SER A 555 7.59 -32.92 1.36
N TRP A 556 7.19 -34.15 1.05
CA TRP A 556 8.11 -35.25 0.74
C TRP A 556 8.57 -35.20 -0.72
N LEU A 557 9.78 -34.66 -0.94
CA LEU A 557 10.36 -34.38 -2.25
C LEU A 557 11.13 -35.57 -2.83
N ALA A 558 11.69 -36.44 -1.98
CA ALA A 558 12.29 -37.69 -2.38
C ALA A 558 12.26 -38.76 -1.27
N GLU A 559 12.15 -40.03 -1.67
CA GLU A 559 12.10 -41.18 -0.76
C GLU A 559 13.07 -42.31 -1.18
N ASN A 560 13.39 -43.17 -0.21
CA ASN A 560 14.14 -44.41 -0.42
C ASN A 560 13.54 -45.28 -1.56
N ARG A 561 14.32 -45.47 -2.62
CA ARG A 561 13.93 -46.27 -3.80
C ARG A 561 15.11 -47.05 -4.37
N ASN A 562 14.82 -47.99 -5.27
CA ASN A 562 15.83 -48.88 -5.86
C ASN A 562 16.62 -48.18 -6.99
N ASP A 563 17.40 -47.14 -6.66
CA ASP A 563 18.19 -46.36 -7.60
C ASP A 563 19.69 -46.32 -7.25
N ASP A 564 20.51 -47.09 -7.97
CA ASP A 564 21.99 -47.09 -7.87
C ASP A 564 22.68 -46.00 -8.72
N GLY A 565 21.90 -45.04 -9.23
CA GLY A 565 22.33 -43.78 -9.82
C GLY A 565 23.12 -42.90 -8.83
N ASN A 566 23.93 -41.98 -9.37
CA ASN A 566 24.86 -41.18 -8.57
C ASN A 566 24.44 -39.71 -8.60
N ASN A 567 24.33 -39.10 -7.41
CA ASN A 567 24.14 -37.68 -7.14
C ASN A 567 22.80 -37.07 -7.58
N TYR A 568 22.45 -35.95 -6.92
CA TYR A 568 21.56 -34.91 -7.47
C TYR A 568 22.46 -33.72 -7.84
N TYR A 569 22.28 -33.11 -9.02
CA TYR A 569 23.20 -32.11 -9.58
C TYR A 569 22.45 -30.83 -9.95
N ASN A 570 22.27 -29.92 -8.99
CA ASN A 570 21.35 -28.78 -9.11
C ASN A 570 19.96 -29.25 -9.58
N TRP A 571 19.49 -30.37 -9.01
CA TRP A 571 18.15 -30.86 -9.27
C TRP A 571 17.15 -29.97 -8.53
N ILE A 572 16.07 -29.61 -9.19
CA ILE A 572 15.00 -28.80 -8.62
C ILE A 572 13.85 -29.74 -8.25
N PHE A 573 13.38 -29.68 -7.02
CA PHE A 573 12.19 -30.38 -6.56
C PHE A 573 11.08 -29.36 -6.35
N ASN A 574 9.99 -29.47 -7.11
CA ASN A 574 8.82 -28.61 -6.92
C ASN A 574 7.86 -29.23 -5.89
N THR A 575 7.19 -28.38 -5.11
CA THR A 575 6.00 -28.76 -4.34
C THR A 575 4.90 -27.71 -4.47
N VAL A 576 3.67 -28.19 -4.64
CA VAL A 576 2.42 -27.41 -4.60
C VAL A 576 1.66 -27.64 -3.29
N HIS A 577 2.20 -28.41 -2.34
CA HIS A 577 1.49 -28.77 -1.10
C HIS A 577 1.33 -27.61 -0.10
N HIS A 578 2.00 -26.49 -0.36
CA HIS A 578 1.96 -25.27 0.46
C HIS A 578 1.08 -24.17 -0.16
N TRP A 579 0.26 -24.50 -1.16
CA TRP A 579 -0.65 -23.54 -1.81
C TRP A 579 -1.54 -22.83 -0.78
N ASP A 580 -1.65 -21.51 -0.89
CA ASP A 580 -2.28 -20.54 0.02
C ASP A 580 -1.69 -20.49 1.46
N GLU A 581 -0.56 -21.15 1.76
CA GLU A 581 0.14 -20.92 3.03
C GLU A 581 0.87 -19.57 3.02
N SER A 582 0.97 -18.92 4.18
CA SER A 582 1.96 -17.87 4.45
C SER A 582 3.38 -18.44 4.28
N SER A 583 4.29 -17.61 3.74
CA SER A 583 5.70 -17.95 3.53
C SER A 583 6.63 -17.50 4.66
N MET A 584 6.19 -16.60 5.54
CA MET A 584 7.01 -16.05 6.63
C MET A 584 7.35 -17.11 7.70
N GLY A 585 8.60 -17.13 8.18
CA GLY A 585 9.06 -17.96 9.30
C GLY A 585 10.08 -19.07 8.95
N GLU A 586 10.24 -20.05 9.86
CA GLU A 586 11.29 -21.08 9.77
C GLU A 586 10.93 -22.26 8.84
N TRP A 587 11.52 -22.27 7.65
CA TRP A 587 11.52 -23.41 6.72
C TRP A 587 12.63 -24.41 7.06
N THR A 588 12.33 -25.71 7.07
CA THR A 588 13.33 -26.76 7.37
C THR A 588 13.52 -27.76 6.22
N LEU A 589 14.72 -27.80 5.62
CA LEU A 589 15.12 -28.87 4.70
C LEU A 589 15.73 -30.06 5.46
N LYS A 590 15.17 -31.26 5.30
CA LYS A 590 15.49 -32.47 6.07
C LYS A 590 15.98 -33.57 5.15
N ILE A 591 17.22 -34.04 5.35
CA ILE A 591 17.86 -35.06 4.49
C ILE A 591 18.42 -36.21 5.34
N ARG A 592 18.21 -37.47 4.93
CA ARG A 592 18.86 -38.64 5.53
C ARG A 592 19.22 -39.72 4.52
N ASP A 593 20.34 -40.39 4.76
CA ASP A 593 20.73 -41.65 4.10
C ASP A 593 20.17 -42.81 4.94
N THR A 594 19.21 -43.54 4.36
CA THR A 594 18.39 -44.56 5.05
C THR A 594 18.97 -45.96 4.97
N ASP A 595 19.72 -46.26 3.91
CA ASP A 595 20.20 -47.60 3.59
C ASP A 595 21.68 -47.76 3.95
N SER A 596 22.23 -48.96 3.80
CA SER A 596 23.58 -49.26 4.35
C SER A 596 24.65 -49.54 3.30
N GLY A 597 25.67 -48.68 3.27
CA GLY A 597 26.93 -48.95 2.57
C GLY A 597 27.42 -47.87 1.60
N THR A 598 26.68 -46.77 1.41
CA THR A 598 27.22 -45.55 0.81
C THR A 598 27.25 -44.40 1.82
N THR A 599 27.41 -43.16 1.35
CA THR A 599 27.51 -41.90 2.11
C THR A 599 27.58 -40.78 1.08
N GLY A 600 27.19 -39.56 1.45
CA GLY A 600 27.43 -38.38 0.64
C GLY A 600 27.56 -37.06 1.39
N THR A 601 27.47 -35.99 0.62
CA THR A 601 27.44 -34.61 1.13
C THR A 601 26.34 -33.81 0.44
N LEU A 602 25.58 -33.01 1.20
CA LEU A 602 24.90 -31.85 0.64
C LEU A 602 25.98 -30.80 0.40
N ASP A 603 26.19 -30.41 -0.85
CA ASP A 603 27.26 -29.50 -1.27
C ASP A 603 26.76 -28.05 -1.44
N SER A 604 25.49 -27.88 -1.84
CA SER A 604 24.73 -26.62 -1.79
C SER A 604 23.21 -26.92 -1.85
N TRP A 605 22.39 -26.02 -1.31
CA TRP A 605 20.95 -25.97 -1.57
C TRP A 605 20.47 -24.52 -1.73
N GLY A 606 19.26 -24.36 -2.25
CA GLY A 606 18.49 -23.12 -2.30
C GLY A 606 16.99 -23.43 -2.36
N MET A 607 16.17 -22.40 -2.21
CA MET A 607 14.71 -22.46 -2.20
C MET A 607 14.20 -21.23 -2.94
N ILE A 608 13.22 -21.40 -3.82
CA ILE A 608 12.47 -20.29 -4.41
C ILE A 608 11.02 -20.48 -4.00
N VAL A 609 10.41 -19.45 -3.42
CA VAL A 609 8.97 -19.40 -3.15
C VAL A 609 8.34 -18.53 -4.23
N HIS A 610 7.30 -19.07 -4.86
CA HIS A 610 6.50 -18.39 -5.88
C HIS A 610 5.10 -18.16 -5.29
N GLY A 611 4.57 -16.97 -5.48
CA GLY A 611 3.26 -16.57 -4.94
C GLY A 611 2.76 -15.27 -5.52
N MET A 612 1.75 -14.71 -4.87
CA MET A 612 1.37 -13.29 -4.98
C MET A 612 1.58 -12.62 -3.63
N ASP A 613 1.64 -11.29 -3.61
CA ASP A 613 1.67 -10.60 -2.32
C ASP A 613 0.37 -10.79 -1.53
N VAL A 614 0.46 -10.64 -0.21
CA VAL A 614 -0.69 -10.67 0.71
C VAL A 614 -1.20 -9.28 1.03
N ASP A 615 -0.30 -8.30 0.98
CA ASP A 615 -0.60 -6.89 1.12
C ASP A 615 -0.82 -6.26 -0.27
N LEU A 616 -1.59 -5.17 -0.29
CA LEU A 616 -1.91 -4.40 -1.49
C LEU A 616 -1.93 -2.88 -1.22
N ASP A 617 -1.71 -2.45 0.03
CA ASP A 617 -1.88 -1.10 0.57
C ASP A 617 -0.86 -0.98 1.73
N HIS A 618 0.43 -1.09 1.39
CA HIS A 618 1.52 -1.46 2.32
C HIS A 618 1.82 -0.45 3.44
N ASP A 619 1.22 0.73 3.45
CA ASP A 619 1.28 1.74 4.51
C ASP A 619 -0.10 2.12 5.11
N ASP A 620 -1.16 1.36 4.80
CA ASP A 620 -2.55 1.51 5.30
C ASP A 620 -3.16 2.91 5.00
N ASP A 621 -2.74 3.58 3.90
CA ASP A 621 -3.20 4.90 3.45
C ASP A 621 -4.58 4.89 2.77
N GLY A 622 -4.92 3.77 2.10
CA GLY A 622 -6.16 3.59 1.32
C GLY A 622 -5.97 3.56 -0.20
N LEU A 623 -4.75 3.74 -0.71
CA LEU A 623 -4.40 3.78 -2.13
C LEU A 623 -3.53 2.57 -2.51
N GLU A 624 -4.11 1.60 -3.25
CA GLU A 624 -3.37 0.34 -3.54
C GLU A 624 -1.99 0.58 -4.21
N ASP A 625 -0.96 -0.20 -3.83
CA ASP A 625 0.43 -0.27 -4.38
C ASP A 625 0.52 -0.05 -5.90
N LEU A 626 -0.45 -0.60 -6.62
CA LEU A 626 -0.52 -0.58 -8.08
C LEU A 626 -0.95 0.79 -8.62
N ASN A 627 -1.86 1.48 -7.93
CA ASN A 627 -2.30 2.83 -8.29
C ASN A 627 -1.17 3.83 -7.99
N GLU A 628 -0.56 3.72 -6.83
CA GLU A 628 0.65 4.46 -6.48
C GLU A 628 1.74 4.33 -7.56
N THR A 629 2.22 3.10 -7.81
CA THR A 629 3.40 2.89 -8.67
C THR A 629 3.15 3.06 -10.17
N GLU A 630 1.95 2.75 -10.68
CA GLU A 630 1.63 2.88 -12.11
C GLU A 630 0.86 4.16 -12.49
N VAL A 631 0.11 4.78 -11.57
CA VAL A 631 -0.79 5.92 -11.88
C VAL A 631 -0.24 7.25 -11.37
N TRP A 632 0.15 7.33 -10.09
CA TRP A 632 0.49 8.60 -9.42
C TRP A 632 1.99 8.85 -9.36
N GLY A 633 2.78 7.88 -8.89
CA GLY A 633 4.24 7.91 -8.80
C GLY A 633 4.79 8.09 -7.39
N THR A 634 3.99 7.79 -6.37
CA THR A 634 4.28 7.78 -4.92
C THR A 634 5.16 6.58 -4.51
N ASP A 635 5.51 6.45 -3.22
CA ASP A 635 6.34 5.34 -2.68
C ASP A 635 5.50 4.49 -1.69
N PRO A 636 5.08 3.24 -2.02
CA PRO A 636 4.16 2.37 -1.26
C PRO A 636 4.57 1.91 0.15
N TYR A 637 5.30 2.73 0.89
CA TYR A 637 5.83 2.45 2.22
C TYR A 637 5.98 3.75 3.05
N ASP A 638 5.36 4.85 2.61
CA ASP A 638 5.53 6.23 3.12
C ASP A 638 4.32 7.12 2.71
N ALA A 639 3.12 6.78 3.19
CA ALA A 639 1.79 7.39 3.01
C ALA A 639 1.64 8.93 2.86
N ASP A 640 2.66 9.73 3.16
CA ASP A 640 2.78 11.17 2.89
C ASP A 640 4.07 11.34 2.08
N THR A 641 3.98 11.16 0.75
CA THR A 641 5.17 10.99 -0.11
C THR A 641 6.10 12.23 -0.12
N ASP A 642 5.63 13.41 0.32
CA ASP A 642 6.38 14.67 0.21
C ASP A 642 6.65 15.49 1.50
N ASP A 643 6.25 14.98 2.68
CA ASP A 643 6.37 15.59 4.03
C ASP A 643 5.45 16.84 4.25
N ASP A 644 4.26 16.94 3.62
CA ASP A 644 3.29 18.05 3.82
C ASP A 644 2.38 17.87 5.05
N GLY A 645 1.78 16.69 5.19
CA GLY A 645 0.88 16.33 6.28
C GLY A 645 -0.56 15.97 5.89
N LEU A 646 -0.91 15.96 4.60
CA LEU A 646 -1.98 15.13 4.03
C LEU A 646 -1.41 13.73 3.68
N ASN A 647 -2.27 12.72 3.48
CA ASN A 647 -1.83 11.44 2.90
C ASN A 647 -2.11 11.37 1.39
N ASP A 648 -1.38 10.50 0.68
CA ASP A 648 -1.42 10.40 -0.79
C ASP A 648 -2.85 10.08 -1.29
N TYR A 649 -3.64 9.30 -0.53
CA TYR A 649 -5.08 9.09 -0.76
C TYR A 649 -5.90 10.39 -0.62
N GLU A 650 -5.78 11.12 0.49
CA GLU A 650 -6.48 12.39 0.72
C GLU A 650 -6.19 13.37 -0.42
N GLU A 651 -4.94 13.47 -0.84
CA GLU A 651 -4.51 14.29 -1.95
C GLU A 651 -5.18 13.91 -3.27
N VAL A 652 -5.08 12.66 -3.73
CA VAL A 652 -5.54 12.29 -5.08
C VAL A 652 -7.05 12.00 -5.17
N ILE A 653 -7.69 11.62 -4.06
CA ILE A 653 -9.12 11.26 -4.01
C ILE A 653 -10.00 12.38 -3.45
N THR A 654 -9.56 13.08 -2.39
CA THR A 654 -10.38 14.05 -1.66
C THR A 654 -10.16 15.48 -2.15
N TYR A 655 -8.91 15.94 -2.26
CA TYR A 655 -8.59 17.35 -2.55
C TYR A 655 -8.22 17.62 -4.02
N GLY A 656 -7.63 16.65 -4.71
CA GLY A 656 -7.24 16.71 -6.12
C GLY A 656 -5.88 17.39 -6.37
N THR A 657 -4.98 17.36 -5.38
CA THR A 657 -3.63 17.94 -5.38
C THR A 657 -2.60 17.02 -6.06
N ASP A 658 -1.30 17.38 -6.02
CA ASP A 658 -0.20 16.64 -6.67
C ASP A 658 0.75 16.11 -5.56
N PRO A 659 0.63 14.83 -5.12
CA PRO A 659 1.31 14.24 -3.93
C PRO A 659 2.82 13.97 -4.12
N LEU A 660 3.46 14.90 -4.83
CA LEU A 660 4.88 14.96 -5.16
C LEU A 660 5.36 16.43 -5.05
N SER A 661 4.52 17.32 -4.49
CA SER A 661 4.63 18.77 -4.52
C SER A 661 3.75 19.53 -3.48
N VAL A 662 3.99 19.35 -2.17
CA VAL A 662 3.78 20.20 -0.94
C VAL A 662 2.99 21.53 -1.05
N ASP A 663 3.14 22.26 -2.14
CA ASP A 663 2.60 23.58 -2.48
C ASP A 663 2.13 23.46 -3.94
N SER A 664 0.91 22.95 -4.17
CA SER A 664 0.43 22.50 -5.50
C SER A 664 0.31 23.63 -6.53
N ASP A 665 -0.08 24.83 -6.09
CA ASP A 665 -0.28 25.98 -6.99
C ASP A 665 0.89 27.00 -7.00
N LEU A 666 1.79 26.91 -6.02
CA LEU A 666 3.02 27.69 -5.86
C LEU A 666 2.83 29.13 -5.34
N ASP A 667 1.75 29.37 -4.58
CA ASP A 667 1.54 30.52 -3.70
C ASP A 667 2.58 30.61 -2.56
N GLY A 668 2.84 29.50 -1.87
CA GLY A 668 3.72 29.43 -0.69
C GLY A 668 3.05 29.27 0.68
N LEU A 669 1.79 28.83 0.72
CA LEU A 669 1.26 27.94 1.77
C LEU A 669 1.74 26.49 1.50
N SER A 670 1.05 25.52 2.07
CA SER A 670 1.18 24.09 1.76
C SER A 670 -0.21 23.47 1.79
N ASP A 671 -0.43 22.39 1.06
CA ASP A 671 -1.79 21.91 0.75
C ASP A 671 -2.55 21.51 2.04
N TYR A 672 -1.88 20.85 3.00
CA TYR A 672 -2.37 20.67 4.37
C TYR A 672 -2.74 21.98 5.08
N VAL A 673 -1.92 23.01 4.96
CA VAL A 673 -2.16 24.31 5.62
C VAL A 673 -3.39 25.00 5.02
N GLU A 674 -3.58 24.89 3.71
CA GLU A 674 -4.71 25.47 2.99
C GLU A 674 -6.03 24.83 3.43
N VAL A 675 -6.10 23.49 3.36
CA VAL A 675 -7.28 22.71 3.75
C VAL A 675 -7.57 22.83 5.25
N MET A 676 -6.56 22.64 6.11
CA MET A 676 -6.78 22.38 7.55
C MET A 676 -6.58 23.61 8.46
N VAL A 677 -6.05 24.74 7.95
CA VAL A 677 -5.72 25.92 8.78
C VAL A 677 -6.34 27.22 8.27
N THR A 678 -6.33 27.50 6.97
CA THR A 678 -6.91 28.72 6.38
C THR A 678 -8.31 28.50 5.82
N GLY A 679 -8.60 27.32 5.26
CA GLY A 679 -9.84 27.04 4.52
C GLY A 679 -9.84 27.61 3.10
N THR A 680 -8.65 27.81 2.54
CA THR A 680 -8.39 28.27 1.17
C THR A 680 -8.33 27.09 0.20
N GLY A 681 -8.33 27.36 -1.11
CA GLY A 681 -8.30 26.31 -2.13
C GLY A 681 -6.87 25.96 -2.54
N PRO A 682 -6.33 24.74 -2.25
CA PRO A 682 -4.94 24.34 -2.56
C PRO A 682 -4.62 24.18 -4.06
N LEU A 683 -5.45 24.76 -4.93
CA LEU A 683 -5.34 24.75 -6.39
C LEU A 683 -5.66 26.13 -7.00
N ASP A 684 -5.88 27.17 -6.18
CA ASP A 684 -6.35 28.50 -6.61
C ASP A 684 -5.81 29.66 -5.73
N SER A 685 -4.53 29.97 -5.92
CA SER A 685 -3.61 30.96 -5.30
C SER A 685 -4.09 32.41 -5.03
N ASP A 686 -5.38 32.70 -5.08
CA ASP A 686 -6.03 34.01 -4.95
C ASP A 686 -7.52 33.72 -4.63
N SER A 687 -7.80 33.06 -3.49
CA SER A 687 -9.09 32.41 -3.18
C SER A 687 -10.31 33.34 -3.20
N ASP A 688 -10.11 34.67 -3.15
CA ASP A 688 -11.17 35.67 -3.22
C ASP A 688 -11.09 36.66 -4.42
N ASP A 689 -10.16 36.44 -5.36
CA ASP A 689 -10.05 37.14 -6.66
C ASP A 689 -9.66 38.64 -6.53
N ASP A 690 -8.93 39.05 -5.46
CA ASP A 690 -8.45 40.43 -5.25
C ASP A 690 -7.12 40.77 -5.94
N GLY A 691 -6.22 39.78 -6.09
CA GLY A 691 -4.89 39.96 -6.69
C GLY A 691 -3.73 40.10 -5.70
N LEU A 692 -3.97 39.88 -4.40
CA LEU A 692 -3.00 39.29 -3.47
C LEU A 692 -2.83 37.78 -3.77
N SER A 693 -2.32 37.02 -2.82
CA SER A 693 -2.30 35.56 -2.84
C SER A 693 -2.38 35.08 -1.40
N ASP A 694 -2.98 33.92 -1.17
CA ASP A 694 -3.41 33.48 0.16
C ASP A 694 -2.23 33.40 1.14
N GLY A 695 -1.09 32.86 0.69
CA GLY A 695 0.17 32.87 1.42
C GLY A 695 0.89 34.21 1.41
N ALA A 696 0.66 35.11 0.45
CA ALA A 696 1.13 36.50 0.58
C ALA A 696 0.40 37.23 1.72
N GLU A 697 -0.90 37.01 1.87
CA GLU A 697 -1.69 37.54 2.98
C GLU A 697 -1.27 36.96 4.31
N VAL A 698 -1.35 35.63 4.45
CA VAL A 698 -1.06 34.90 5.70
C VAL A 698 0.40 35.12 6.15
N ASN A 699 1.38 35.12 5.25
CA ASN A 699 2.78 35.26 5.64
C ASN A 699 3.28 36.72 5.77
N PHE A 700 2.65 37.71 5.11
CA PHE A 700 3.17 39.09 5.07
C PHE A 700 2.21 40.19 5.54
N TRP A 701 0.93 40.13 5.18
CA TRP A 701 -0.03 41.21 5.45
C TRP A 701 -0.81 41.00 6.75
N LEU A 702 -1.12 39.74 7.10
CA LEU A 702 -1.99 39.34 8.22
C LEU A 702 -3.45 39.81 8.04
N SER A 703 -3.91 39.83 6.79
CA SER A 703 -5.30 39.87 6.34
C SER A 703 -5.92 38.46 6.42
N ASP A 704 -7.04 38.21 5.73
CA ASP A 704 -7.91 37.04 5.88
C ASP A 704 -8.30 36.57 4.47
N PRO A 705 -7.66 35.53 3.89
CA PRO A 705 -7.60 35.24 2.45
C PRO A 705 -8.89 34.66 1.84
N LEU A 706 -10.03 34.99 2.45
CA LEU A 706 -11.38 34.65 2.02
C LEU A 706 -12.28 35.91 2.04
N VAL A 707 -11.69 37.11 2.08
CA VAL A 707 -12.32 38.37 2.48
C VAL A 707 -11.80 39.62 1.71
N TYR A 708 -11.62 39.50 0.39
CA TYR A 708 -11.42 40.53 -0.64
C TYR A 708 -10.98 41.91 -0.11
N ASP A 709 -9.68 42.21 -0.20
CA ASP A 709 -9.07 43.41 0.35
C ASP A 709 -9.11 44.56 -0.69
N PRO A 710 -9.91 45.64 -0.49
CA PRO A 710 -10.03 46.68 -1.51
C PRO A 710 -8.80 47.63 -1.57
N ASP A 711 -8.34 47.87 -2.80
CA ASP A 711 -7.61 49.07 -3.29
C ASP A 711 -8.62 49.90 -4.11
N SER A 712 -9.37 50.80 -3.46
CA SER A 712 -10.55 51.44 -4.08
C SER A 712 -10.20 52.54 -5.10
N ASP A 713 -8.95 53.02 -5.13
CA ASP A 713 -8.49 54.04 -6.07
C ASP A 713 -7.43 53.57 -7.11
N GLY A 714 -6.79 52.43 -6.89
CA GLY A 714 -5.90 51.73 -7.80
C GLY A 714 -4.42 52.16 -7.73
N ASP A 715 -3.94 52.46 -6.54
CA ASP A 715 -2.60 53.03 -6.25
C ASP A 715 -1.59 52.00 -5.72
N LEU A 716 -2.05 50.78 -5.37
CA LEU A 716 -1.31 49.65 -4.76
C LEU A 716 -0.96 49.83 -3.28
N PHE A 717 -1.81 50.58 -2.58
CA PHE A 717 -1.93 50.57 -1.13
C PHE A 717 -3.39 50.16 -0.83
N TYR A 718 -3.57 49.20 0.06
CA TYR A 718 -4.87 48.59 0.35
C TYR A 718 -5.47 49.21 1.60
N HIS A 719 -6.78 49.05 1.83
CA HIS A 719 -7.52 49.70 2.92
C HIS A 719 -6.90 49.59 4.33
N PHE A 720 -6.09 48.55 4.59
CA PHE A 720 -5.42 48.30 5.88
C PHE A 720 -4.03 48.95 6.01
N ASN A 721 -3.43 49.41 4.89
CA ASN A 721 -2.11 50.06 4.86
C ASN A 721 -2.12 51.47 4.23
N ASP A 722 -3.22 51.87 3.59
CA ASP A 722 -3.53 53.26 3.22
C ASP A 722 -4.24 54.01 4.36
N CYS A 723 -4.27 55.36 4.33
CA CYS A 723 -5.03 56.17 5.28
C CYS A 723 -6.24 56.90 4.67
N ASN A 724 -6.40 56.89 3.34
CA ASN A 724 -7.59 57.31 2.60
C ASN A 724 -7.64 56.65 1.20
N ASP A 725 -8.06 55.37 1.18
CA ASP A 725 -8.30 54.49 0.01
C ASP A 725 -9.22 55.06 -1.11
N GLU A 726 -9.76 56.29 -0.96
CA GLU A 726 -10.53 57.01 -2.00
C GLU A 726 -9.73 58.12 -2.75
N ASP A 727 -8.46 58.42 -2.40
CA ASP A 727 -7.65 59.44 -3.10
C ASP A 727 -6.16 59.03 -3.27
N PRO A 728 -5.67 58.76 -4.51
CA PRO A 728 -4.34 58.21 -4.83
C PRO A 728 -3.22 59.26 -4.70
N LEU A 729 -3.41 60.20 -3.79
CA LEU A 729 -2.53 61.29 -3.40
C LEU A 729 -2.17 61.24 -1.92
N VAL A 730 -2.89 60.45 -1.11
CA VAL A 730 -2.90 60.45 0.36
C VAL A 730 -2.45 59.08 0.88
N ASN A 731 -1.15 58.79 0.80
CA ASN A 731 -0.63 57.45 1.13
C ASN A 731 0.77 57.47 1.77
N PRO A 732 1.23 56.38 2.42
CA PRO A 732 2.45 56.37 3.22
C PRO A 732 3.72 56.92 2.54
N GLY A 733 4.19 58.08 3.01
CA GLY A 733 5.45 58.69 2.58
C GLY A 733 5.39 59.57 1.32
N ARG A 734 4.22 60.15 1.00
CA ARG A 734 4.06 61.34 0.15
C ARG A 734 4.78 62.58 0.75
N PRO A 735 4.66 63.77 0.14
CA PRO A 735 5.22 65.00 0.70
C PRO A 735 4.16 66.09 0.91
N GLU A 736 3.79 66.29 2.17
CA GLU A 736 2.87 67.31 2.72
C GLU A 736 2.70 68.59 1.88
N LEU A 737 1.45 68.85 1.52
CA LEU A 737 0.96 70.12 1.02
C LEU A 737 0.42 70.99 2.17
N LEU A 738 0.01 72.22 1.84
CA LEU A 738 -0.79 73.05 2.75
C LEU A 738 -2.25 73.00 2.24
N ASN A 739 -2.93 71.90 2.55
CA ASN A 739 -4.24 71.48 2.02
C ASN A 739 -5.25 71.05 3.11
N GLY A 740 -4.83 70.67 4.32
CA GLY A 740 -5.71 70.18 5.38
C GLY A 740 -5.86 68.66 5.44
N ILE A 741 -4.94 67.92 4.83
CA ILE A 741 -4.92 66.47 4.73
C ILE A 741 -3.54 65.98 5.23
N ASP A 742 -3.52 64.90 6.00
CA ASP A 742 -2.31 64.15 6.31
C ASP A 742 -1.93 63.38 5.04
N ASP A 743 -1.14 64.00 4.13
CA ASP A 743 -0.87 63.44 2.80
C ASP A 743 0.03 62.19 2.90
N ASP A 744 0.89 62.11 3.93
CA ASP A 744 1.94 61.07 4.08
C ASP A 744 1.68 59.96 5.14
N CYS A 745 0.51 59.98 5.78
CA CYS A 745 -0.02 59.01 6.75
C CYS A 745 0.83 58.86 8.05
N ASP A 746 1.30 59.97 8.61
CA ASP A 746 2.16 60.07 9.82
C ASP A 746 1.38 60.34 11.14
N GLU A 747 0.05 60.49 11.06
CA GLU A 747 -0.88 61.05 12.08
C GLU A 747 -0.76 62.57 12.29
N LEU A 748 -0.10 63.30 11.38
CA LEU A 748 0.12 64.76 11.46
C LEU A 748 -0.28 65.47 10.15
N THR A 749 -0.99 66.59 10.28
CA THR A 749 -1.59 67.33 9.16
C THR A 749 -0.80 68.61 8.85
N ASP A 750 -0.19 68.69 7.66
CA ASP A 750 0.56 69.81 7.09
C ASP A 750 1.71 70.32 7.99
N GLU A 751 2.27 69.48 8.86
CA GLU A 751 3.12 69.90 9.99
C GLU A 751 4.45 70.55 9.55
N GLY A 752 4.86 70.27 8.31
CA GLY A 752 5.97 70.89 7.59
C GLY A 752 5.88 72.42 7.45
N PHE A 753 4.69 73.01 7.67
CA PHE A 753 4.44 74.46 7.62
C PHE A 753 4.40 75.14 9.01
N ASN A 754 4.53 74.39 10.12
CA ASN A 754 4.35 74.87 11.50
C ASN A 754 5.52 75.74 12.06
N PHE A 755 6.26 76.41 11.17
CA PHE A 755 7.37 77.32 11.51
C PHE A 755 7.66 78.40 10.45
N THR A 756 6.82 78.53 9.43
CA THR A 756 6.85 79.64 8.47
C THR A 756 5.87 80.76 8.89
N ASP A 757 6.15 81.95 8.36
CA ASP A 757 5.52 83.26 8.65
C ASP A 757 5.85 84.06 7.38
N ALA A 758 5.03 83.86 6.35
CA ALA A 758 5.38 84.20 4.96
C ALA A 758 5.06 85.65 4.58
N ASP A 759 4.03 86.26 5.17
CA ASP A 759 3.66 87.67 4.98
C ASP A 759 4.46 88.62 5.93
N GLY A 760 4.64 88.22 7.20
CA GLY A 760 5.23 89.01 8.28
C GLY A 760 4.25 89.70 9.25
N ASP A 761 3.00 89.25 9.38
CA ASP A 761 1.98 89.77 10.30
C ASP A 761 2.30 89.43 11.76
N GLY A 762 2.53 88.15 12.05
CA GLY A 762 2.73 87.61 13.40
C GLY A 762 1.83 86.44 13.78
N LEU A 763 0.94 86.01 12.88
CA LEU A 763 0.42 84.64 12.81
C LEU A 763 1.49 83.72 12.15
N VAL A 764 1.18 82.49 11.76
CA VAL A 764 2.12 81.53 11.12
C VAL A 764 1.37 80.66 10.12
N ASP A 765 1.99 80.31 8.98
CA ASP A 765 1.30 79.76 7.79
C ASP A 765 0.33 78.61 8.13
N TRP A 766 0.74 77.67 8.99
CA TRP A 766 -0.10 76.56 9.49
C TRP A 766 -1.32 77.05 10.29
N ALA A 767 -1.14 77.99 11.22
CA ALA A 767 -2.26 78.54 12.00
C ALA A 767 -3.18 79.41 11.13
N GLU A 768 -2.60 80.16 10.19
CA GLU A 768 -3.32 80.95 9.19
C GLU A 768 -4.24 80.06 8.36
N PHE A 769 -3.71 78.95 7.85
CA PHE A 769 -4.48 78.00 7.04
C PHE A 769 -5.49 77.17 7.86
N HIS A 770 -5.06 76.38 8.85
CA HIS A 770 -5.94 75.42 9.54
C HIS A 770 -6.88 76.01 10.59
N LEU A 771 -6.48 77.11 11.23
CA LEU A 771 -7.17 77.61 12.43
C LEU A 771 -7.90 78.94 12.20
N HIS A 772 -7.52 79.67 11.15
CA HIS A 772 -7.99 81.03 10.88
C HIS A 772 -8.42 81.27 9.41
N SER A 773 -8.20 80.31 8.51
CA SER A 773 -8.52 80.35 7.07
C SER A 773 -8.06 81.61 6.33
N THR A 774 -6.97 82.26 6.77
CA THR A 774 -6.41 83.48 6.17
C THR A 774 -5.45 83.16 5.03
N ASP A 775 -5.29 84.08 4.07
CA ASP A 775 -4.23 83.96 3.06
C ASP A 775 -2.89 84.28 3.73
N HIS A 776 -2.12 83.25 4.07
CA HIS A 776 -0.77 83.31 4.67
C HIS A 776 0.28 84.13 3.86
N LEU A 777 -0.14 84.82 2.80
CA LEU A 777 0.66 85.74 1.99
C LEU A 777 0.16 87.19 2.03
N ASP A 778 -0.92 87.52 2.76
CA ASP A 778 -1.40 88.89 3.01
C ASP A 778 -1.72 89.13 4.51
N ALA A 779 -1.79 90.41 4.91
CA ALA A 779 -1.53 90.83 6.30
C ALA A 779 -2.71 91.59 6.97
N ASP A 780 -3.86 91.56 6.31
CA ASP A 780 -5.04 92.42 6.44
C ASP A 780 -6.14 91.81 5.51
N SER A 781 -6.44 90.50 5.66
CA SER A 781 -7.16 89.69 4.65
C SER A 781 -8.54 90.22 4.25
N ASP A 782 -9.20 90.95 5.15
CA ASP A 782 -10.54 91.52 4.95
C ASP A 782 -10.54 92.98 4.42
N ASP A 783 -9.39 93.68 4.45
CA ASP A 783 -9.17 95.08 4.06
C ASP A 783 -10.05 96.11 4.86
N ASP A 784 -10.62 95.75 6.03
CA ASP A 784 -11.31 96.64 7.01
C ASP A 784 -10.34 97.65 7.62
N GLY A 785 -9.11 97.18 7.88
CA GLY A 785 -8.06 97.91 8.59
C GLY A 785 -7.92 97.55 10.07
N LEU A 786 -8.46 96.41 10.49
CA LEU A 786 -7.88 95.59 11.55
C LEU A 786 -6.67 94.81 11.01
N ARG A 787 -6.52 93.51 11.29
CA ARG A 787 -5.33 92.69 10.95
C ARG A 787 -5.48 91.27 11.49
N ASP A 788 -5.05 90.29 10.72
CA ASP A 788 -5.29 88.87 10.94
C ASP A 788 -4.79 88.38 12.31
N GLY A 789 -3.47 88.39 12.53
CA GLY A 789 -2.89 88.06 13.82
C GLY A 789 -3.13 89.11 14.91
N LEU A 790 -3.74 90.26 14.63
CA LEU A 790 -4.25 91.17 15.67
C LEU A 790 -5.65 90.75 16.14
N GLU A 791 -6.52 90.34 15.24
CA GLU A 791 -7.91 89.98 15.50
C GLU A 791 -7.99 88.63 16.18
N VAL A 792 -7.38 87.62 15.59
CA VAL A 792 -7.21 86.29 16.17
C VAL A 792 -6.65 86.39 17.60
N ASN A 793 -5.52 87.07 17.78
CA ASN A 793 -4.82 87.10 19.08
C ASN A 793 -5.37 88.13 20.09
N THR A 794 -6.32 88.99 19.72
CA THR A 794 -6.79 90.10 20.60
C THR A 794 -8.30 90.32 20.65
N HIS A 795 -9.04 90.04 19.58
CA HIS A 795 -10.44 90.40 19.41
C HIS A 795 -11.40 89.20 19.31
N GLY A 796 -11.05 88.18 18.52
CA GLY A 796 -11.91 87.03 18.24
C GLY A 796 -13.04 87.32 17.23
N SER A 797 -12.85 88.31 16.36
CA SER A 797 -13.51 88.42 15.05
C SER A 797 -12.89 87.42 14.06
N ASP A 798 -13.57 87.16 12.94
CA ASP A 798 -12.99 86.42 11.82
C ASP A 798 -12.14 87.40 10.99
N PRO A 799 -10.82 87.16 10.85
CA PRO A 799 -9.90 88.05 10.13
C PRO A 799 -10.12 88.15 8.61
N ASN A 800 -11.08 87.40 8.05
CA ASN A 800 -11.37 87.38 6.61
C ASN A 800 -12.62 88.19 6.21
N TRP A 801 -13.35 88.79 7.17
CA TRP A 801 -14.66 89.37 6.88
C TRP A 801 -14.88 90.74 7.60
N PRO A 802 -15.00 91.85 6.85
CA PRO A 802 -15.22 93.18 7.44
C PRO A 802 -16.63 93.26 8.07
N ASP A 803 -16.82 93.96 9.19
CA ASP A 803 -18.05 93.86 10.03
C ASP A 803 -19.19 94.90 9.72
N PRO A 804 -20.26 94.55 8.95
CA PRO A 804 -21.47 95.38 8.74
C PRO A 804 -22.71 95.01 9.59
N ASP A 805 -23.70 95.90 9.46
CA ASP A 805 -25.11 95.90 9.95
C ASP A 805 -25.89 96.65 8.85
N ASP A 806 -26.47 95.95 7.87
CA ASP A 806 -26.87 96.53 6.57
C ASP A 806 -28.40 96.63 6.34
N ASP A 807 -29.24 95.67 6.79
CA ASP A 807 -30.71 95.83 6.84
C ASP A 807 -31.14 96.93 7.86
N SER A 808 -30.38 97.07 8.95
CA SER A 808 -30.62 97.95 10.11
C SER A 808 -31.72 97.54 11.11
N ASP A 809 -32.05 96.25 11.21
CA ASP A 809 -32.83 95.63 12.30
C ASP A 809 -32.15 95.86 13.68
N GLY A 810 -30.83 95.63 13.76
CA GLY A 810 -30.03 95.80 14.98
C GLY A 810 -29.03 94.68 15.33
N TRP A 811 -28.85 93.66 14.48
CA TRP A 811 -27.77 92.67 14.56
C TRP A 811 -26.59 93.01 13.62
N TYR A 812 -25.40 92.45 13.88
CA TYR A 812 -24.32 92.38 12.87
C TYR A 812 -24.45 91.05 12.12
N TRP A 813 -23.94 90.99 10.89
CA TRP A 813 -24.08 89.85 9.97
C TRP A 813 -23.88 88.47 10.61
N PHE A 814 -22.90 88.31 11.51
CA PHE A 814 -22.61 87.07 12.25
C PHE A 814 -23.69 86.63 13.26
N GLN A 815 -24.91 87.18 13.19
CA GLN A 815 -26.03 86.91 14.10
C GLN A 815 -27.42 86.77 13.41
N ASP A 816 -27.52 86.75 12.07
CA ASP A 816 -28.78 86.59 11.30
C ASP A 816 -28.63 85.60 10.11
N CYS A 817 -29.73 85.08 9.54
CA CYS A 817 -29.73 84.13 8.41
C CYS A 817 -30.00 84.75 7.02
N ASP A 818 -30.59 85.96 6.94
CA ASP A 818 -30.77 86.69 5.68
C ASP A 818 -30.78 88.22 5.91
N ASP A 819 -29.60 88.82 6.19
CA ASP A 819 -29.37 90.27 6.47
C ASP A 819 -29.69 91.22 5.27
N GLU A 820 -30.48 90.76 4.29
CA GLU A 820 -31.15 91.59 3.27
C GLU A 820 -32.70 91.41 3.20
N ASP A 821 -33.32 90.38 3.79
CA ASP A 821 -34.79 90.16 3.75
C ASP A 821 -35.39 89.62 5.07
N GLY A 822 -35.85 90.55 5.93
CA GLY A 822 -36.58 90.29 7.19
C GLY A 822 -37.96 89.60 7.07
N PHE A 823 -38.12 88.69 6.11
CA PHE A 823 -39.07 87.58 6.13
C PHE A 823 -38.41 86.19 6.21
N ARG A 824 -37.08 86.10 6.25
CA ARG A 824 -36.34 84.90 6.69
C ARG A 824 -35.48 85.25 7.88
N SER A 825 -35.95 84.84 9.05
CA SER A 825 -35.37 85.08 10.37
C SER A 825 -36.05 84.09 11.33
N PRO A 826 -35.37 83.50 12.33
CA PRO A 826 -35.85 82.32 13.06
C PRO A 826 -37.32 82.36 13.57
N GLY A 827 -38.20 81.47 13.04
CA GLY A 827 -39.52 81.13 13.61
C GLY A 827 -40.77 81.42 12.74
N LEU A 828 -41.06 80.59 11.73
CA LEU A 828 -42.13 80.66 10.71
C LEU A 828 -42.70 79.23 10.40
N PRO A 829 -43.49 78.97 9.30
CA PRO A 829 -44.05 77.61 9.06
C PRO A 829 -44.26 77.11 7.59
N GLU A 830 -44.18 75.78 7.42
CA GLU A 830 -43.99 75.05 6.14
C GLU A 830 -45.23 74.52 5.34
N VAL A 831 -44.96 74.02 4.11
CA VAL A 831 -45.86 73.31 3.17
C VAL A 831 -45.08 72.35 2.24
N LEU A 832 -45.72 71.27 1.74
CA LEU A 832 -45.12 70.31 0.80
C LEU A 832 -44.91 70.88 -0.63
N ASP A 833 -43.81 71.62 -0.86
CA ASP A 833 -43.34 71.99 -2.21
C ASP A 833 -41.80 72.14 -2.39
N GLY A 834 -41.00 71.88 -1.36
CA GLY A 834 -39.54 71.65 -1.42
C GLY A 834 -38.65 72.83 -1.05
N ILE A 835 -39.00 73.63 -0.02
CA ILE A 835 -38.24 74.83 0.43
C ILE A 835 -38.43 75.09 1.94
N ASP A 836 -37.34 75.33 2.70
CA ASP A 836 -37.34 75.84 4.10
C ASP A 836 -37.71 77.34 4.15
N ASN A 837 -38.61 77.73 5.06
CA ASN A 837 -39.05 79.12 5.25
C ASN A 837 -38.72 79.73 6.62
N ASP A 838 -38.02 79.04 7.55
CA ASP A 838 -37.79 79.54 8.91
C ASP A 838 -36.36 79.50 9.48
N CYS A 839 -35.39 79.00 8.70
CA CYS A 839 -33.98 78.87 9.09
C CYS A 839 -33.74 77.82 10.18
N ASP A 840 -34.46 76.69 10.14
CA ASP A 840 -34.11 75.45 10.87
C ASP A 840 -33.61 74.29 9.98
N GLU A 841 -33.47 74.55 8.67
CA GLU A 841 -32.83 73.71 7.64
C GLU A 841 -33.62 72.46 7.19
N VAL A 842 -34.90 72.33 7.59
CA VAL A 842 -35.78 71.21 7.20
C VAL A 842 -36.83 71.63 6.16
N MET A 843 -37.06 70.79 5.14
CA MET A 843 -38.08 71.00 4.11
C MET A 843 -39.23 70.00 4.25
N ASP A 844 -40.45 70.41 3.90
CA ASP A 844 -41.61 69.53 3.62
C ASP A 844 -42.15 68.64 4.77
N ASP A 845 -41.64 68.73 6.00
CA ASP A 845 -42.04 67.93 7.18
C ASP A 845 -43.57 67.81 7.37
N GLY A 846 -44.04 66.56 7.56
CA GLY A 846 -45.38 66.25 8.06
C GLY A 846 -46.19 65.24 7.25
N PHE A 847 -45.59 64.56 6.25
CA PHE A 847 -46.31 63.68 5.31
C PHE A 847 -45.92 62.18 5.38
N GLU A 848 -44.84 61.84 6.08
CA GLU A 848 -44.16 60.53 6.20
C GLU A 848 -44.98 59.41 6.91
N SER A 849 -46.29 59.56 7.03
CA SER A 849 -47.14 58.65 7.83
C SER A 849 -48.59 58.55 7.32
N VAL A 850 -48.77 58.75 6.02
CA VAL A 850 -50.03 58.56 5.32
C VAL A 850 -49.88 57.34 4.40
N ASP A 851 -50.81 56.40 4.55
CA ASP A 851 -51.01 55.17 3.76
C ASP A 851 -52.48 55.24 3.30
N THR A 852 -52.73 55.04 2.00
CA THR A 852 -54.01 55.38 1.36
C THR A 852 -54.84 54.19 0.87
N ASP A 853 -54.23 53.08 0.49
CA ASP A 853 -54.93 51.84 0.07
C ASP A 853 -54.76 50.66 1.05
N GLY A 854 -53.67 50.60 1.81
CA GLY A 854 -53.49 49.74 2.98
C GLY A 854 -52.65 48.48 2.75
N ASP A 855 -51.69 48.49 1.82
CA ASP A 855 -50.68 47.42 1.66
C ASP A 855 -49.51 47.52 2.67
N GLN A 856 -49.37 48.68 3.32
CA GLN A 856 -48.36 49.11 4.32
C GLN A 856 -47.22 50.01 3.79
N LEU A 857 -47.26 50.47 2.53
CA LEU A 857 -46.40 51.53 1.99
C LEU A 857 -47.00 52.93 2.25
N SER A 858 -46.20 54.00 2.14
CA SER A 858 -46.69 55.37 2.36
C SER A 858 -46.78 56.23 1.09
N ASP A 859 -47.76 57.15 1.08
CA ASP A 859 -47.97 58.20 0.06
C ASP A 859 -46.67 58.95 -0.34
N PHE A 860 -45.68 59.01 0.57
CA PHE A 860 -44.38 59.63 0.34
C PHE A 860 -43.40 58.67 -0.35
N GLU A 861 -43.22 57.46 0.18
CA GLU A 861 -42.28 56.46 -0.35
C GLU A 861 -42.68 55.98 -1.76
N GLU A 862 -43.97 55.77 -2.01
CA GLU A 862 -44.47 55.42 -3.33
C GLU A 862 -44.25 56.53 -4.37
N TYR A 863 -44.45 57.79 -3.96
CA TYR A 863 -44.33 58.95 -4.87
C TYR A 863 -42.88 59.38 -5.13
N HIS A 864 -41.99 59.21 -4.16
CA HIS A 864 -40.58 59.60 -4.28
C HIS A 864 -39.64 58.45 -4.66
N ASN A 865 -39.91 57.22 -4.21
CA ASN A 865 -38.95 56.11 -4.27
C ASN A 865 -39.44 54.96 -5.18
N LEU A 866 -40.60 54.36 -4.90
CA LEU A 866 -40.96 53.04 -5.42
C LEU A 866 -41.65 53.02 -6.79
N SER A 867 -42.35 54.10 -7.18
CA SER A 867 -43.12 54.16 -8.45
C SER A 867 -44.27 53.15 -8.62
N THR A 868 -44.64 52.45 -7.54
CA THR A 868 -45.94 51.80 -7.33
C THR A 868 -47.08 52.83 -7.37
N ASN A 869 -48.33 52.41 -7.14
CA ASN A 869 -49.50 53.30 -7.27
C ASN A 869 -50.26 53.45 -5.94
N PRO A 870 -50.29 54.66 -5.30
CA PRO A 870 -50.89 54.97 -3.98
C PRO A 870 -52.41 54.79 -3.80
N TYR A 871 -53.01 53.91 -4.61
CA TYR A 871 -54.43 53.63 -4.73
C TYR A 871 -54.70 52.18 -5.21
N ASN A 872 -53.68 51.30 -5.29
CA ASN A 872 -53.73 49.88 -5.67
C ASN A 872 -52.43 49.11 -5.28
N GLY A 873 -52.29 48.62 -4.04
CA GLY A 873 -51.31 47.59 -3.66
C GLY A 873 -51.72 46.16 -4.02
N ASP A 874 -51.53 45.82 -5.30
CA ASP A 874 -51.60 44.53 -6.03
C ASP A 874 -51.40 44.93 -7.51
N THR A 875 -50.17 45.35 -7.84
CA THR A 875 -49.85 46.06 -9.09
C THR A 875 -49.61 45.13 -10.28
N ASP A 876 -49.04 43.95 -10.05
CA ASP A 876 -48.84 42.88 -11.05
C ASP A 876 -50.13 42.09 -11.33
N GLY A 877 -50.72 41.48 -10.28
CA GLY A 877 -51.95 40.69 -10.36
C GLY A 877 -51.82 39.16 -10.23
N ASP A 878 -50.71 38.61 -9.73
CA ASP A 878 -50.55 37.17 -9.48
C ASP A 878 -51.37 36.67 -8.26
N GLY A 879 -51.32 37.40 -7.14
CA GLY A 879 -51.92 37.04 -5.86
C GLY A 879 -51.25 37.69 -4.65
N LEU A 880 -50.02 38.19 -4.76
CA LEU A 880 -49.28 38.90 -3.72
C LEU A 880 -49.61 40.43 -3.73
N PRO A 881 -49.53 41.14 -2.57
CA PRO A 881 -49.58 42.61 -2.52
C PRO A 881 -48.20 43.29 -2.55
N ASP A 882 -48.08 44.47 -3.17
CA ASP A 882 -46.81 45.21 -3.33
C ASP A 882 -46.00 45.36 -2.01
N GLY A 883 -46.69 45.64 -0.90
CA GLY A 883 -46.11 45.79 0.44
C GLY A 883 -45.80 44.50 1.21
N TYR A 884 -46.11 43.33 0.64
CA TYR A 884 -45.66 41.99 1.06
C TYR A 884 -44.46 41.56 0.19
N GLU A 885 -44.54 41.76 -1.13
CA GLU A 885 -43.46 41.45 -2.07
C GLU A 885 -42.16 42.17 -1.68
N LEU A 886 -42.21 43.49 -1.46
CA LEU A 886 -41.04 44.29 -1.07
C LEU A 886 -40.48 44.03 0.35
N LYS A 887 -41.01 43.08 1.12
CA LYS A 887 -40.83 43.06 2.58
C LYS A 887 -40.79 41.69 3.24
N ASP A 888 -41.63 40.78 2.79
CA ASP A 888 -41.85 39.46 3.36
C ASP A 888 -41.36 38.35 2.39
N SER A 889 -41.55 38.46 1.06
CA SER A 889 -40.96 37.53 0.05
C SER A 889 -39.77 38.09 -0.76
N MET A 890 -39.52 39.40 -0.70
CA MET A 890 -38.48 40.13 -1.44
C MET A 890 -38.54 40.08 -2.98
N THR A 891 -39.68 39.69 -3.56
CA THR A 891 -39.92 39.66 -5.01
C THR A 891 -40.29 41.04 -5.59
N ASP A 892 -40.21 41.22 -6.92
CA ASP A 892 -40.47 42.52 -7.59
C ASP A 892 -41.99 42.70 -7.81
N PRO A 893 -42.66 43.71 -7.21
CA PRO A 893 -44.12 43.93 -7.26
C PRO A 893 -44.68 44.36 -8.63
N LEU A 894 -43.95 44.03 -9.69
CA LEU A 894 -44.22 44.26 -11.10
C LEU A 894 -44.09 42.95 -11.92
N VAL A 895 -43.81 41.79 -11.28
CA VAL A 895 -43.41 40.52 -11.94
C VAL A 895 -43.95 39.25 -11.23
N TYR A 896 -45.02 38.67 -11.78
CA TYR A 896 -45.61 37.35 -11.46
C TYR A 896 -44.63 36.19 -11.10
N ASP A 897 -44.91 35.49 -9.99
CA ASP A 897 -44.15 34.32 -9.47
C ASP A 897 -44.77 32.91 -9.76
N PRO A 898 -43.96 31.86 -10.04
CA PRO A 898 -44.40 30.47 -10.26
C PRO A 898 -44.32 29.49 -9.06
N ASP A 899 -45.01 28.34 -9.26
CA ASP A 899 -44.99 27.05 -8.55
C ASP A 899 -44.96 26.00 -9.68
N ASN A 900 -43.99 25.08 -9.69
CA ASN A 900 -43.62 24.29 -10.87
C ASN A 900 -43.75 22.77 -10.67
N ASP A 901 -43.31 22.19 -9.56
CA ASP A 901 -43.50 20.76 -9.23
C ASP A 901 -44.99 20.43 -8.87
N ASN A 902 -45.65 21.37 -8.17
CA ASN A 902 -47.01 21.33 -7.57
C ASN A 902 -47.16 20.66 -6.19
N ASP A 903 -46.16 20.69 -5.30
CA ASP A 903 -46.29 20.32 -3.86
C ASP A 903 -47.21 21.32 -3.12
N GLY A 904 -47.01 22.62 -3.37
CA GLY A 904 -47.75 23.75 -2.80
C GLY A 904 -46.93 24.90 -2.21
N VAL A 905 -45.59 24.86 -2.30
CA VAL A 905 -44.63 25.94 -2.02
C VAL A 905 -44.43 26.79 -3.31
N TYR A 906 -43.71 27.91 -3.24
CA TYR A 906 -43.31 28.71 -4.41
C TYR A 906 -41.79 28.69 -4.54
N TRP A 907 -41.26 28.93 -5.75
CA TRP A 907 -39.83 28.87 -6.09
C TRP A 907 -38.85 29.66 -5.19
N PHE A 908 -39.34 30.60 -4.37
CA PHE A 908 -38.55 31.42 -3.43
C PHE A 908 -38.62 30.96 -1.96
N ASP A 909 -39.58 30.08 -1.64
CA ASP A 909 -39.75 29.43 -0.33
C ASP A 909 -39.32 27.94 -0.38
N ASP A 910 -38.96 27.42 -1.57
CA ASP A 910 -38.60 26.03 -1.86
C ASP A 910 -37.08 25.87 -2.11
N CYS A 911 -36.49 24.74 -1.73
CA CYS A 911 -35.08 24.44 -2.03
C CYS A 911 -34.87 23.74 -3.39
N ASP A 912 -35.87 23.03 -3.95
CA ASP A 912 -35.85 22.55 -5.35
C ASP A 912 -37.27 22.43 -5.96
N ASP A 913 -37.76 23.52 -6.58
CA ASP A 913 -39.06 23.64 -7.31
C ASP A 913 -39.16 22.72 -8.58
N ASP A 914 -38.28 21.72 -8.74
CA ASP A 914 -38.42 20.59 -9.68
C ASP A 914 -38.47 19.19 -8.97
N ASP A 915 -38.25 19.04 -7.64
CA ASP A 915 -38.29 17.74 -6.90
C ASP A 915 -39.11 17.70 -5.58
N SER A 916 -40.29 17.08 -5.66
CA SER A 916 -41.28 16.88 -4.58
C SER A 916 -40.83 16.04 -3.36
N GLU A 917 -39.59 15.53 -3.31
CA GLU A 917 -39.04 14.79 -2.16
C GLU A 917 -38.07 15.65 -1.29
N MET A 918 -37.90 16.94 -1.60
CA MET A 918 -37.29 17.97 -0.73
C MET A 918 -38.29 19.14 -0.58
N SER A 919 -38.63 19.58 0.64
CA SER A 919 -39.59 20.68 0.88
C SER A 919 -39.62 21.07 2.37
N PRO A 920 -39.79 22.37 2.75
CA PRO A 920 -39.73 22.90 4.14
C PRO A 920 -40.67 22.33 5.23
N PHE A 921 -41.31 21.19 4.97
CA PHE A 921 -42.33 20.56 5.81
C PHE A 921 -42.30 19.02 5.75
N LEU A 922 -41.28 18.42 5.15
CA LEU A 922 -41.00 16.98 5.21
C LEU A 922 -40.30 16.62 6.54
N PRO A 923 -39.98 15.34 6.78
CA PRO A 923 -39.05 14.93 7.83
C PRO A 923 -37.83 14.20 7.24
N GLU A 924 -36.66 14.41 7.84
CA GLU A 924 -35.41 13.72 7.49
C GLU A 924 -35.50 12.20 7.48
N SER A 925 -34.56 11.56 6.77
CA SER A 925 -34.51 10.11 6.59
C SER A 925 -33.13 9.67 6.10
N LEU A 926 -32.25 9.29 7.03
CA LEU A 926 -30.84 8.86 6.88
C LEU A 926 -30.48 8.33 5.49
N ASP A 927 -30.24 9.24 4.54
CA ASP A 927 -30.04 8.93 3.11
C ASP A 927 -29.23 9.98 2.32
N GLY A 928 -28.65 10.98 2.99
CA GLY A 928 -27.73 11.93 2.35
C GLY A 928 -28.40 13.11 1.63
N LYS A 929 -29.61 13.50 2.04
CA LYS A 929 -30.31 14.68 1.52
C LYS A 929 -30.94 15.48 2.64
N ASP A 930 -30.86 16.80 2.56
CA ASP A 930 -31.70 17.76 3.29
C ASP A 930 -33.15 17.58 2.79
N ASN A 931 -33.99 16.83 3.52
CA ASN A 931 -35.39 16.59 3.12
C ASN A 931 -36.27 17.79 3.53
N ASP A 932 -35.97 18.42 4.65
CA ASP A 932 -36.68 19.52 5.35
C ASP A 932 -36.27 20.94 4.90
N CYS A 933 -35.34 21.08 3.94
CA CYS A 933 -34.79 22.35 3.42
C CYS A 933 -34.18 23.30 4.50
N ASP A 934 -33.71 22.77 5.62
CA ASP A 934 -33.15 23.53 6.76
C ASP A 934 -31.67 23.90 6.55
N SER A 935 -31.01 23.28 5.55
CA SER A 935 -29.57 23.35 5.25
C SER A 935 -28.66 22.61 6.23
N THR A 936 -29.21 21.75 7.09
CA THR A 936 -28.52 20.54 7.56
C THR A 936 -29.07 19.29 6.87
N ILE A 937 -28.38 18.16 7.02
CA ILE A 937 -28.72 16.87 6.41
C ILE A 937 -28.84 15.87 7.55
N ASP A 938 -29.95 15.14 7.62
CA ASP A 938 -30.17 14.07 8.60
C ASP A 938 -29.99 14.50 10.08
N GLU A 939 -30.29 15.76 10.42
CA GLU A 939 -30.04 16.33 11.76
C GLU A 939 -30.99 15.80 12.85
N ASP A 940 -32.17 15.31 12.49
CA ASP A 940 -33.11 14.62 13.41
C ASP A 940 -32.49 13.32 13.99
N PHE A 941 -31.35 12.85 13.45
CA PHE A 941 -30.55 11.72 13.95
C PHE A 941 -29.42 12.13 14.93
N TYR A 942 -29.05 13.42 15.06
CA TYR A 942 -27.97 13.89 15.97
C TYR A 942 -28.21 13.68 17.49
N GLU A 943 -29.43 13.34 17.94
CA GLU A 943 -29.72 12.93 19.33
C GLU A 943 -30.28 11.48 19.41
N THR A 944 -30.12 10.68 18.36
CA THR A 944 -30.59 9.28 18.31
C THR A 944 -29.40 8.32 18.50
N ASP A 945 -29.67 7.25 19.24
CA ASP A 945 -28.82 6.12 19.63
C ASP A 945 -29.81 4.94 19.65
N ALA A 946 -29.78 4.13 18.58
CA ALA A 946 -30.89 3.22 18.25
C ALA A 946 -30.77 1.81 18.85
N ASP A 947 -29.56 1.38 19.22
CA ASP A 947 -29.27 0.06 19.78
C ASP A 947 -28.84 0.07 21.27
N GLU A 948 -28.60 1.25 21.85
CA GLU A 948 -28.10 1.50 23.22
C GLU A 948 -26.59 1.20 23.42
N ASP A 949 -25.77 1.27 22.36
CA ASP A 949 -24.28 1.20 22.36
C ASP A 949 -23.62 2.38 23.09
N GLY A 950 -23.70 3.59 22.53
CA GLY A 950 -22.93 4.75 23.00
C GLY A 950 -22.53 5.76 21.92
N LEU A 951 -22.46 5.34 20.65
CA LEU A 951 -22.44 6.20 19.46
C LEU A 951 -23.83 6.82 19.20
N LEU A 952 -23.99 7.43 18.03
CA LEU A 952 -25.22 8.10 17.58
C LEU A 952 -25.48 7.72 16.12
N ASP A 953 -26.75 7.49 15.73
CA ASP A 953 -27.13 7.00 14.39
C ASP A 953 -26.46 7.78 13.23
N TYR A 954 -26.28 9.10 13.40
CA TYR A 954 -25.58 9.96 12.45
C TYR A 954 -24.07 9.70 12.42
N ASP A 955 -23.42 9.65 13.58
CA ASP A 955 -21.95 9.47 13.65
C ASP A 955 -21.55 8.09 13.13
N GLU A 956 -22.38 7.08 13.38
CA GLU A 956 -22.24 5.74 12.84
C GLU A 956 -22.36 5.72 11.31
N TYR A 957 -23.39 6.34 10.74
CA TYR A 957 -23.61 6.35 9.30
C TYR A 957 -22.58 7.22 8.52
N TYR A 958 -22.13 8.33 9.10
CA TYR A 958 -21.26 9.31 8.41
C TYR A 958 -19.77 9.24 8.76
N ASN A 959 -19.40 8.84 9.98
CA ASN A 959 -18.01 8.89 10.43
C ASN A 959 -17.37 7.50 10.60
N PHE A 960 -18.17 6.46 10.88
CA PHE A 960 -17.65 5.10 11.17
C PHE A 960 -18.14 4.02 10.20
N THR A 961 -19.18 4.29 9.41
CA THR A 961 -19.81 3.37 8.44
C THR A 961 -20.39 2.08 9.06
N THR A 962 -20.68 2.09 10.36
CA THR A 962 -21.23 0.95 11.12
C THR A 962 -22.74 0.76 10.87
N ASP A 963 -23.29 -0.43 11.16
CA ASP A 963 -24.74 -0.62 11.13
C ASP A 963 -25.32 -0.06 12.43
N TYR A 964 -25.82 1.18 12.38
CA TYR A 964 -26.53 1.91 13.45
C TYR A 964 -27.77 1.19 14.05
N THR A 965 -27.92 -0.11 13.84
CA THR A 965 -28.93 -0.98 14.46
C THR A 965 -28.39 -2.31 15.00
N ASP A 966 -27.06 -2.58 14.96
CA ASP A 966 -26.41 -3.77 15.53
C ASP A 966 -25.07 -3.38 16.25
N PRO A 967 -25.01 -3.39 17.60
CA PRO A 967 -23.97 -2.74 18.43
C PRO A 967 -22.68 -3.59 18.57
N ASP A 968 -22.25 -4.25 17.51
CA ASP A 968 -21.15 -5.23 17.42
C ASP A 968 -20.97 -5.54 15.91
N THR A 969 -20.65 -4.51 15.10
CA THR A 969 -20.75 -4.58 13.62
C THR A 969 -19.86 -5.69 13.02
N ASP A 970 -18.67 -5.91 13.57
CA ASP A 970 -17.73 -6.94 13.11
C ASP A 970 -17.92 -8.32 13.78
N GLY A 971 -18.56 -8.37 14.96
CA GLY A 971 -18.79 -9.58 15.76
C GLY A 971 -17.67 -10.00 16.71
N ASP A 972 -16.73 -9.11 17.04
CA ASP A 972 -15.68 -9.24 18.07
C ASP A 972 -16.27 -9.56 19.46
N GLY A 973 -17.30 -8.82 19.86
CA GLY A 973 -17.84 -8.80 21.22
C GLY A 973 -17.24 -7.71 22.14
N LEU A 974 -16.55 -6.73 21.58
CA LEU A 974 -16.66 -5.33 22.01
C LEU A 974 -18.02 -4.77 21.53
N THR A 975 -18.19 -3.45 21.52
CA THR A 975 -19.31 -2.77 20.84
C THR A 975 -18.74 -1.52 20.18
N ASP A 976 -19.29 -1.11 19.05
CA ASP A 976 -18.73 -0.08 18.18
C ASP A 976 -18.37 1.23 18.94
N GLY A 977 -19.15 1.59 19.97
CA GLY A 977 -18.88 2.70 20.88
C GLY A 977 -18.01 2.38 22.10
N ASP A 978 -17.91 1.14 22.60
CA ASP A 978 -16.78 0.78 23.48
C ASP A 978 -15.46 0.82 22.66
N GLU A 979 -15.50 0.56 21.35
CA GLU A 979 -14.35 0.66 20.46
C GLU A 979 -13.93 2.12 20.21
N VAL A 980 -14.76 2.88 19.52
CA VAL A 980 -14.48 4.29 19.18
C VAL A 980 -14.28 5.16 20.44
N LEU A 981 -15.01 4.92 21.54
CA LEU A 981 -15.01 5.81 22.72
C LEU A 981 -14.13 5.32 23.89
N VAL A 982 -13.63 4.08 23.89
CA VAL A 982 -12.86 3.53 25.03
C VAL A 982 -11.51 2.91 24.64
N THR A 983 -11.41 2.15 23.54
CA THR A 983 -10.15 1.55 23.07
C THR A 983 -9.44 2.38 22.01
N ASN A 984 -10.20 3.08 21.16
CA ASN A 984 -9.74 3.70 19.90
C ASN A 984 -9.31 2.66 18.85
N SER A 985 -10.00 1.52 18.78
CA SER A 985 -9.94 0.55 17.68
C SER A 985 -10.96 0.86 16.57
N ASP A 986 -10.85 0.16 15.44
CA ASP A 986 -11.75 0.29 14.28
C ASP A 986 -12.94 -0.70 14.44
N PRO A 987 -14.20 -0.21 14.59
CA PRO A 987 -15.37 -1.05 14.81
C PRO A 987 -15.79 -1.92 13.60
N LEU A 988 -15.08 -1.82 12.48
CA LEU A 988 -15.25 -2.68 11.31
C LEU A 988 -14.22 -3.83 11.25
N LYS A 989 -13.23 -3.88 12.16
CA LYS A 989 -12.02 -4.71 12.07
C LYS A 989 -11.78 -5.53 13.34
N PHE A 990 -12.29 -6.76 13.32
CA PHE A 990 -12.23 -7.74 14.42
C PHE A 990 -10.86 -7.78 15.11
N ASN A 991 -10.82 -7.43 16.40
CA ASN A 991 -9.59 -7.29 17.16
C ASN A 991 -9.15 -8.65 17.77
N PHE A 992 -7.86 -8.98 17.70
CA PHE A 992 -7.33 -10.27 18.16
C PHE A 992 -6.49 -10.18 19.45
N ASP A 993 -6.18 -11.34 20.03
CA ASP A 993 -5.25 -11.62 21.15
C ASP A 993 -4.60 -12.96 20.76
N TYR A 994 -3.70 -12.93 19.77
CA TYR A 994 -3.20 -14.13 19.09
C TYR A 994 -2.22 -14.93 19.94
N ASP A 995 -1.34 -14.27 20.70
CA ASP A 995 -0.35 -14.95 21.54
C ASP A 995 -0.88 -15.39 22.93
N GLY A 996 -1.93 -14.73 23.45
CA GLY A 996 -2.56 -15.03 24.73
C GLY A 996 -1.92 -14.40 25.97
N ASP A 997 -1.12 -13.34 25.81
CA ASP A 997 -0.57 -12.47 26.86
C ASP A 997 -1.70 -11.77 27.65
N GLY A 998 -2.68 -11.21 26.93
CA GLY A 998 -3.84 -10.49 27.47
C GLY A 998 -3.89 -8.98 27.23
N PHE A 999 -3.05 -8.45 26.34
CA PHE A 999 -3.37 -7.30 25.49
C PHE A 999 -4.19 -7.76 24.26
N ARG A 1000 -4.49 -6.86 23.32
CA ARG A 1000 -5.04 -7.14 21.98
C ARG A 1000 -4.22 -6.41 20.93
N ASP A 1001 -4.36 -6.75 19.66
CA ASP A 1001 -3.71 -6.11 18.51
C ASP A 1001 -3.74 -4.56 18.43
N TYR A 1002 -4.76 -3.87 18.96
CA TYR A 1002 -4.75 -2.40 19.09
C TYR A 1002 -4.09 -1.87 20.39
N GLU A 1003 -3.89 -2.72 21.42
CA GLU A 1003 -3.11 -2.37 22.62
C GLU A 1003 -1.63 -2.76 22.47
N ASP A 1004 -1.35 -3.80 21.67
CA ASP A 1004 -0.01 -4.28 21.35
C ASP A 1004 0.58 -3.57 20.14
N CYS A 1005 1.88 -3.74 19.93
CA CYS A 1005 2.59 -3.32 18.73
C CYS A 1005 3.23 -4.52 17.98
N GLU A 1006 3.03 -5.76 18.46
CA GLU A 1006 3.27 -7.03 17.76
C GLU A 1006 2.50 -8.19 18.46
N ASP A 1007 1.19 -8.35 18.20
CA ASP A 1007 0.26 -9.32 18.84
C ASP A 1007 0.65 -10.82 18.67
N LEU A 1008 1.72 -11.11 17.94
CA LEU A 1008 2.29 -12.44 17.77
C LEU A 1008 3.44 -12.75 18.75
N VAL A 1009 3.87 -11.82 19.62
CA VAL A 1009 5.13 -11.93 20.39
C VAL A 1009 5.02 -11.51 21.88
N ASP A 1010 4.97 -12.53 22.78
CA ASP A 1010 4.67 -12.49 24.24
C ASP A 1010 5.60 -11.68 25.18
N THR A 1011 6.31 -10.71 24.62
CA THR A 1011 7.29 -9.84 25.28
C THR A 1011 7.39 -8.42 24.72
N ILE A 1012 6.79 -8.16 23.55
CA ILE A 1012 6.46 -6.82 23.04
C ILE A 1012 5.02 -6.59 23.53
N ASN A 1013 4.77 -5.49 24.24
CA ASN A 1013 3.44 -5.03 24.71
C ASN A 1013 3.58 -3.85 25.70
N PRO A 1014 2.50 -3.12 26.07
CA PRO A 1014 2.56 -2.01 27.04
C PRO A 1014 3.02 -2.32 28.49
N ASP A 1015 3.14 -3.59 28.92
CA ASP A 1015 3.76 -3.98 30.21
C ASP A 1015 5.13 -4.69 30.00
N GLY A 1016 5.66 -4.63 28.77
CA GLY A 1016 6.88 -5.25 28.27
C GLY A 1016 8.18 -4.71 28.88
N THR A 1017 9.34 -5.06 28.32
CA THR A 1017 10.63 -4.61 28.88
C THR A 1017 11.78 -4.59 27.86
N GLU A 1018 11.96 -3.40 27.29
CA GLU A 1018 13.14 -2.88 26.59
C GLU A 1018 14.43 -3.72 26.70
N VAL A 1019 14.72 -4.41 25.60
CA VAL A 1019 15.99 -5.03 25.24
C VAL A 1019 16.56 -4.32 24.01
N TRP A 1020 17.86 -4.48 23.74
CA TRP A 1020 18.44 -3.90 22.52
C TRP A 1020 18.22 -4.89 21.37
N ASN A 1021 17.10 -4.75 20.67
CA ASN A 1021 16.68 -5.61 19.56
C ASN A 1021 16.26 -4.83 18.29
N GLY A 1022 16.01 -3.52 18.39
CA GLY A 1022 15.53 -2.67 17.29
C GLY A 1022 14.01 -2.52 17.21
N TRP A 1023 13.28 -2.99 18.22
CA TRP A 1023 11.83 -2.90 18.36
C TRP A 1023 11.47 -1.93 19.50
N ASP A 1024 10.17 -1.66 19.69
CA ASP A 1024 9.62 -0.88 20.80
C ASP A 1024 8.95 -1.83 21.80
N ASP A 1025 9.77 -2.55 22.61
CA ASP A 1025 9.28 -3.66 23.43
C ASP A 1025 8.27 -3.23 24.51
N ASP A 1026 8.20 -1.94 24.87
CA ASP A 1026 7.17 -1.37 25.77
C ASP A 1026 6.08 -0.52 25.09
N CYS A 1027 5.97 -0.63 23.75
CA CYS A 1027 4.99 0.05 22.88
C CYS A 1027 4.76 1.52 23.25
N SER A 1028 5.86 2.26 23.51
CA SER A 1028 5.81 3.65 23.97
C SER A 1028 5.94 4.68 22.85
N GLY A 1029 6.00 4.23 21.60
CA GLY A 1029 6.29 4.99 20.39
C GLY A 1029 7.78 5.30 20.20
N VAL A 1030 8.71 4.61 20.88
CA VAL A 1030 10.11 5.06 20.98
C VAL A 1030 11.17 3.92 21.07
N ILE A 1031 11.22 3.05 20.05
CA ILE A 1031 12.24 2.01 19.78
C ILE A 1031 13.54 2.13 20.60
N ASP A 1032 13.88 1.08 21.35
CA ASP A 1032 15.03 1.00 22.25
C ASP A 1032 15.10 2.16 23.29
N ASP A 1033 14.06 2.46 24.07
CA ASP A 1033 14.08 3.42 25.19
C ASP A 1033 14.77 2.90 26.47
N GLY A 1034 15.14 3.80 27.39
CA GLY A 1034 15.63 3.47 28.73
C GLY A 1034 17.03 2.84 28.82
N LEU A 1035 17.53 2.24 27.72
CA LEU A 1035 18.70 1.38 27.66
C LEU A 1035 20.02 2.12 27.95
N ASP A 1036 20.80 1.60 28.92
CA ASP A 1036 22.22 1.97 29.09
C ASP A 1036 23.08 1.26 28.02
N ARG A 1037 22.95 1.68 26.75
CA ARG A 1037 23.74 1.21 25.60
C ARG A 1037 25.25 1.16 25.87
N LYS A 1038 25.77 2.05 26.73
CA LYS A 1038 27.19 2.07 27.15
C LYS A 1038 27.57 0.99 28.16
N GLY A 1039 26.60 0.40 28.85
CA GLY A 1039 26.72 -0.79 29.68
C GLY A 1039 26.55 -2.11 28.91
N LEU A 1040 25.85 -2.08 27.77
CA LEU A 1040 25.59 -3.25 26.91
C LEU A 1040 26.79 -3.58 25.99
N VAL A 1041 27.37 -2.59 25.30
CA VAL A 1041 28.52 -2.84 24.43
C VAL A 1041 29.80 -3.22 25.19
N SER A 1042 30.63 -4.03 24.55
CA SER A 1042 32.03 -4.24 24.91
C SER A 1042 32.96 -3.38 24.06
N THR A 1043 34.01 -2.81 24.68
CA THR A 1043 35.00 -1.96 23.99
C THR A 1043 36.41 -2.51 24.15
N THR A 1044 37.14 -2.61 23.04
CA THR A 1044 38.52 -3.12 23.00
C THR A 1044 39.46 -2.07 22.40
N PRO A 1045 40.49 -1.61 23.14
CA PRO A 1045 40.71 -1.78 24.57
C PRO A 1045 39.62 -1.08 25.42
N GLU A 1046 39.48 -1.46 26.70
CA GLU A 1046 38.54 -0.81 27.61
C GLU A 1046 38.77 0.71 27.72
N ILE A 1047 37.72 1.50 27.51
CA ILE A 1047 37.70 2.97 27.67
C ILE A 1047 38.16 3.43 29.07
N SER A 1048 38.06 2.56 30.09
CA SER A 1048 38.44 2.86 31.48
C SER A 1048 39.94 3.11 31.71
N GLN A 1049 40.80 2.83 30.71
CA GLN A 1049 42.26 2.82 30.85
C GLN A 1049 42.94 3.76 29.84
N ILE A 1050 43.99 4.47 30.28
CA ILE A 1050 44.84 5.25 29.36
C ILE A 1050 45.71 4.26 28.57
N PHE A 1051 45.38 4.06 27.29
CA PHE A 1051 46.11 3.15 26.41
C PHE A 1051 47.34 3.84 25.82
N ARG A 1052 48.51 3.22 25.94
CA ARG A 1052 49.78 3.77 25.42
C ARG A 1052 50.11 3.16 24.06
N TRP A 1053 50.25 4.00 23.05
CA TRP A 1053 50.50 3.59 21.67
C TRP A 1053 51.89 4.05 21.21
N GLU A 1054 52.81 3.10 20.97
CA GLU A 1054 54.10 3.41 20.32
C GLU A 1054 53.95 3.32 18.81
N SER A 1055 53.40 4.40 18.22
CA SER A 1055 52.86 4.44 16.85
C SER A 1055 53.83 4.05 15.74
N VAL A 1056 55.14 4.02 16.01
CA VAL A 1056 56.18 3.62 15.04
C VAL A 1056 56.44 2.10 15.02
N ASN A 1057 55.97 1.36 16.02
CA ASN A 1057 56.15 -0.10 16.12
C ASN A 1057 54.83 -0.88 16.11
N ASP A 1058 53.76 -0.30 16.67
CA ASP A 1058 52.50 -0.98 16.95
C ASP A 1058 51.34 -0.40 16.11
N THR A 1059 50.47 -1.26 15.58
CA THR A 1059 49.16 -0.87 15.01
C THR A 1059 48.19 -0.54 16.15
N LEU A 1060 47.41 0.53 16.02
CA LEU A 1060 46.29 0.81 16.92
C LEU A 1060 45.02 0.20 16.34
N VAL A 1061 44.38 -0.69 17.11
CA VAL A 1061 43.04 -1.20 16.81
C VAL A 1061 42.12 -0.75 17.94
N LEU A 1062 41.01 -0.11 17.59
CA LEU A 1062 39.89 0.16 18.48
C LEU A 1062 38.66 -0.54 17.92
N SER A 1063 37.87 -1.20 18.75
CA SER A 1063 36.58 -1.75 18.34
C SER A 1063 35.52 -1.62 19.41
N ILE A 1064 34.29 -1.41 18.96
CA ILE A 1064 33.05 -1.67 19.68
C ILE A 1064 32.60 -3.10 19.27
N GLY A 1065 31.84 -3.77 20.13
CA GLY A 1065 31.27 -5.09 19.87
C GLY A 1065 30.24 -5.43 20.94
N SER A 1066 29.54 -6.55 20.81
CA SER A 1066 28.31 -6.82 21.58
C SER A 1066 27.19 -5.82 21.31
N VAL A 1067 27.22 -5.18 20.13
CA VAL A 1067 26.01 -4.73 19.44
C VAL A 1067 25.36 -5.99 18.84
N PRO A 1068 24.02 -6.14 18.88
CA PRO A 1068 23.32 -7.20 18.17
C PRO A 1068 23.51 -7.10 16.64
N SER A 1069 23.22 -8.17 15.90
CA SER A 1069 23.39 -8.20 14.43
C SER A 1069 22.25 -7.52 13.66
N GLN A 1070 21.11 -7.34 14.32
CA GLN A 1070 19.88 -6.74 13.79
C GLN A 1070 19.78 -5.22 14.01
N ILE A 1071 20.78 -4.58 14.62
CA ILE A 1071 20.81 -3.13 14.84
C ILE A 1071 21.65 -2.44 13.75
N GLU A 1072 21.00 -1.66 12.89
CA GLU A 1072 21.63 -0.72 11.95
C GLU A 1072 22.40 0.38 12.71
N THR A 1073 23.75 0.30 12.76
CA THR A 1073 24.58 1.25 13.55
C THR A 1073 25.51 2.12 12.72
N ALA A 1074 25.16 3.39 12.57
CA ALA A 1074 25.99 4.40 11.91
C ALA A 1074 27.11 4.92 12.84
N VAL A 1075 28.32 4.35 12.74
CA VAL A 1075 29.45 4.70 13.63
C VAL A 1075 30.48 5.64 12.97
N SER A 1076 30.46 6.92 13.36
CA SER A 1076 31.47 7.91 12.93
C SER A 1076 32.64 8.04 13.92
N TRP A 1077 33.88 8.03 13.42
CA TRP A 1077 35.10 8.05 14.24
C TRP A 1077 35.87 9.37 14.10
N LYS A 1078 36.38 9.91 15.22
CA LYS A 1078 37.12 11.19 15.29
C LYS A 1078 38.39 11.05 16.13
N PHE A 1079 39.52 11.52 15.63
CA PHE A 1079 40.81 11.59 16.33
C PHE A 1079 41.09 13.06 16.68
N GLY A 1080 40.79 13.45 17.93
CA GLY A 1080 40.63 14.87 18.27
C GLY A 1080 39.57 15.53 17.37
N ASP A 1081 39.92 16.65 16.74
CA ASP A 1081 39.04 17.39 15.83
C ASP A 1081 38.96 16.80 14.39
N TYR A 1082 39.67 15.71 14.08
CA TYR A 1082 39.77 15.13 12.72
C TYR A 1082 38.90 13.88 12.55
N THR A 1083 37.92 13.91 11.64
CA THR A 1083 37.11 12.73 11.28
C THR A 1083 37.93 11.70 10.51
N ILE A 1084 37.86 10.43 10.92
CA ILE A 1084 38.54 9.30 10.28
C ILE A 1084 37.60 8.72 9.22
N ASN A 1085 37.99 8.84 7.94
CA ASN A 1085 37.24 8.29 6.80
C ASN A 1085 38.02 7.15 6.09
N GLU A 1086 39.07 6.60 6.73
CA GLU A 1086 39.97 5.59 6.17
C GLU A 1086 40.32 4.52 7.22
N ASN A 1087 40.38 3.24 6.83
CA ASN A 1087 40.73 2.09 7.68
C ASN A 1087 39.69 1.75 8.79
N ILE A 1088 38.41 2.01 8.50
CA ILE A 1088 37.25 1.47 9.22
C ILE A 1088 36.94 0.06 8.67
N SER A 1089 36.32 -0.82 9.47
CA SER A 1089 35.71 -2.07 8.99
C SER A 1089 34.44 -1.81 8.18
N GLU A 1090 34.03 -2.80 7.38
CA GLU A 1090 32.77 -2.76 6.60
C GLU A 1090 31.57 -2.48 7.52
N SER A 1091 31.53 -3.06 8.72
CA SER A 1091 30.48 -2.84 9.74
C SER A 1091 30.61 -1.56 10.58
N GLY A 1092 31.52 -0.62 10.26
CA GLY A 1092 31.72 0.63 11.02
C GLY A 1092 32.36 0.50 12.43
N LEU A 1093 32.12 -0.61 13.13
CA LEU A 1093 32.40 -0.85 14.55
C LEU A 1093 33.89 -0.96 14.93
N MET A 1094 34.82 -1.07 13.98
CA MET A 1094 36.26 -1.20 14.23
C MET A 1094 37.09 -0.26 13.35
N ILE A 1095 38.10 0.39 13.94
CA ILE A 1095 39.15 1.08 13.19
C ILE A 1095 40.53 0.46 13.42
N THR A 1096 41.32 0.39 12.35
CA THR A 1096 42.69 -0.16 12.37
C THR A 1096 43.67 0.86 11.80
N ILE A 1097 44.29 1.67 12.68
CA ILE A 1097 45.29 2.68 12.28
C ILE A 1097 46.68 2.01 12.24
N PRO A 1098 47.31 1.86 11.05
CA PRO A 1098 48.62 1.23 10.91
C PRO A 1098 49.73 2.07 11.54
N SER A 1099 50.90 1.44 11.76
CA SER A 1099 52.09 2.10 12.30
C SER A 1099 52.52 3.31 11.45
N LEU A 1100 52.68 4.47 12.08
CA LEU A 1100 53.01 5.74 11.45
C LEU A 1100 54.51 5.85 11.11
N ASP A 1101 54.83 6.05 9.84
CA ASP A 1101 56.16 6.51 9.39
C ASP A 1101 56.18 8.03 9.22
N CYS A 1102 56.77 8.74 10.18
CA CYS A 1102 56.92 10.19 10.13
C CYS A 1102 58.13 10.69 9.33
N ASP A 1103 59.02 9.82 8.83
CA ASP A 1103 60.04 10.19 7.83
C ASP A 1103 59.41 10.22 6.41
N SER A 1104 58.32 9.49 6.17
CA SER A 1104 57.52 9.53 4.93
C SER A 1104 56.01 9.22 5.14
N PRO A 1105 55.21 10.14 5.69
CA PRO A 1105 53.79 9.90 5.96
C PRO A 1105 52.97 9.76 4.67
N SER A 1106 52.08 8.77 4.62
CA SER A 1106 51.39 8.31 3.41
C SER A 1106 49.89 8.66 3.33
N SER A 1107 49.27 9.10 4.42
CA SER A 1107 47.86 9.55 4.47
C SER A 1107 47.72 10.88 5.22
N ASN A 1108 46.59 11.56 5.07
CA ASN A 1108 46.34 12.86 5.69
C ASN A 1108 46.36 12.77 7.23
N LEU A 1109 45.74 11.73 7.81
CA LEU A 1109 45.80 11.43 9.23
C LEU A 1109 47.25 11.23 9.72
N ALA A 1110 48.08 10.52 8.96
CA ALA A 1110 49.50 10.34 9.30
C ALA A 1110 50.27 11.68 9.26
N ILE A 1111 50.00 12.55 8.29
CA ILE A 1111 50.60 13.90 8.21
C ILE A 1111 50.23 14.72 9.45
N GLN A 1112 48.96 14.70 9.88
CA GLN A 1112 48.51 15.42 11.07
C GLN A 1112 49.16 14.89 12.35
N LEU A 1113 49.02 13.60 12.65
CA LEU A 1113 49.52 12.99 13.90
C LEU A 1113 51.06 13.11 14.03
N CYS A 1114 51.79 13.00 12.93
CA CYS A 1114 53.24 13.25 12.89
C CYS A 1114 53.62 14.73 13.11
N SER A 1115 52.71 15.68 12.86
CA SER A 1115 52.94 17.11 13.08
C SER A 1115 52.68 17.55 14.53
N GLU A 1116 51.74 16.90 15.21
CA GLU A 1116 51.40 17.13 16.61
C GLU A 1116 52.42 16.49 17.58
N GLY A 1117 52.93 15.31 17.23
CA GLY A 1117 54.02 14.64 17.93
C GLY A 1117 53.58 13.83 19.17
N SER A 1118 54.54 13.54 20.07
CA SER A 1118 54.25 12.72 21.26
C SER A 1118 53.44 13.49 22.31
N GLY A 1119 52.28 12.96 22.70
CA GLY A 1119 51.40 13.58 23.68
C GLY A 1119 50.15 12.76 24.00
N PRO A 1120 49.34 13.19 25.00
CA PRO A 1120 48.02 12.62 25.22
C PRO A 1120 47.10 12.97 24.06
N GLN A 1121 46.29 12.01 23.64
CA GLN A 1121 45.34 12.13 22.52
C GLN A 1121 43.99 11.49 22.91
N GLN A 1122 42.93 11.81 22.18
CA GLN A 1122 41.62 11.18 22.34
C GLN A 1122 41.09 10.71 20.99
N VAL A 1123 40.43 9.55 21.00
CA VAL A 1123 39.60 9.07 19.89
C VAL A 1123 38.18 8.93 20.41
N THR A 1124 37.24 9.53 19.70
CA THR A 1124 35.81 9.42 19.96
C THR A 1124 35.15 8.64 18.82
N ALA A 1125 34.35 7.63 19.15
CA ALA A 1125 33.32 7.13 18.24
C ALA A 1125 31.96 7.73 18.66
N LEU A 1126 31.17 8.13 17.68
CA LEU A 1126 29.76 8.49 17.82
C LEU A 1126 28.98 7.44 17.03
N MET A 1127 28.29 6.57 17.76
CA MET A 1127 27.36 5.58 17.23
C MET A 1127 25.97 6.21 17.19
N SER A 1128 25.33 6.21 16.04
CA SER A 1128 23.90 6.53 15.87
C SER A 1128 23.14 5.24 15.54
N ASP A 1129 21.93 5.16 16.06
CA ASP A 1129 21.16 3.94 16.32
C ASP A 1129 19.79 4.40 16.85
N SER A 1130 18.67 4.05 16.21
CA SER A 1130 17.29 4.45 16.57
C SER A 1130 17.19 5.91 17.07
N GLY A 1131 17.69 6.86 16.27
CA GLY A 1131 17.82 8.30 16.60
C GLY A 1131 18.79 8.69 17.74
N LYS A 1132 19.21 7.75 18.59
CA LYS A 1132 19.87 7.95 19.90
C LYS A 1132 21.41 7.87 19.80
N ILE A 1133 22.10 9.04 19.78
CA ILE A 1133 23.57 9.11 19.62
C ILE A 1133 24.37 8.74 20.89
N THR A 1134 25.18 7.68 20.79
CA THR A 1134 26.02 7.14 21.89
C THR A 1134 27.53 7.44 21.69
N GLU A 1135 28.11 8.28 22.56
CA GLU A 1135 29.56 8.63 22.53
C GLU A 1135 30.48 7.65 23.29
N PHE A 1136 31.57 7.20 22.65
CA PHE A 1136 32.64 6.37 23.21
C PHE A 1136 34.03 7.02 23.08
N THR A 1137 34.68 7.36 24.21
CA THR A 1137 35.92 8.20 24.21
C THR A 1137 37.18 7.48 24.75
N TRP A 1138 38.04 6.96 23.88
CA TRP A 1138 39.33 6.37 24.26
C TRP A 1138 40.39 7.44 24.57
N ASN A 1139 41.12 7.25 25.67
CA ASN A 1139 42.20 8.15 26.09
C ASN A 1139 43.57 7.51 25.81
N LEU A 1140 44.38 8.15 24.96
CA LEU A 1140 45.62 7.62 24.41
C LEU A 1140 46.85 8.37 24.94
N ASP A 1141 47.98 7.68 25.16
CA ASP A 1141 49.34 8.24 25.34
C ASP A 1141 50.16 7.90 24.08
N MET A 1142 50.15 8.79 23.08
CA MET A 1142 50.75 8.57 21.76
C MET A 1142 52.25 8.92 21.77
N ILE A 1143 53.09 7.99 21.31
CA ILE A 1143 54.55 8.16 21.27
C ILE A 1143 55.07 8.08 19.83
N VAL A 1144 55.31 9.27 19.27
CA VAL A 1144 55.91 9.51 17.94
C VAL A 1144 57.43 9.67 18.05
N TRP A 1145 58.20 9.00 17.20
CA TRP A 1145 59.67 9.10 17.18
C TRP A 1145 60.17 10.26 16.31
N GLU A 1146 60.69 11.34 16.92
CA GLU A 1146 61.48 12.36 16.19
C GLU A 1146 62.95 11.92 16.02
N PRO A 1147 63.52 11.91 14.80
CA PRO A 1147 64.97 11.87 14.62
C PRO A 1147 65.64 13.17 15.14
N PRO A 1148 66.82 13.10 15.77
CA PRO A 1148 67.42 14.26 16.44
C PRO A 1148 67.90 15.35 15.46
N LYS A 1149 67.17 16.48 15.44
CA LYS A 1149 67.35 17.67 14.58
C LYS A 1149 68.81 18.08 14.37
N SER A 1150 69.12 18.45 13.13
CA SER A 1150 70.47 18.57 12.59
C SER A 1150 71.30 19.67 13.25
N LEU A 1151 72.62 19.64 13.01
CA LEU A 1151 73.56 20.63 13.55
C LEU A 1151 73.26 22.07 13.07
N GLY A 1152 72.55 22.25 11.96
CA GLY A 1152 72.17 23.56 11.43
C GLY A 1152 71.00 24.20 12.20
N GLU A 1153 69.96 23.43 12.49
CA GLU A 1153 68.71 23.92 13.10
C GLU A 1153 68.93 24.31 14.56
N ARG A 1154 69.76 23.56 15.29
CA ARG A 1154 70.24 23.91 16.64
C ARG A 1154 70.99 25.25 16.68
N LEU A 1155 71.50 25.75 15.56
CA LEU A 1155 72.16 27.06 15.47
C LEU A 1155 71.14 28.19 15.27
N LEU A 1156 70.14 27.98 14.41
CA LEU A 1156 69.08 28.96 14.11
C LEU A 1156 68.15 29.22 15.30
N GLY A 1157 67.67 28.16 15.96
CA GLY A 1157 66.81 28.28 17.14
C GLY A 1157 67.48 29.03 18.30
N PHE A 1158 68.80 28.91 18.46
CA PHE A 1158 69.53 29.69 19.45
C PHE A 1158 69.54 31.19 19.11
N ILE A 1159 69.80 31.56 17.85
CA ILE A 1159 69.92 32.96 17.40
C ILE A 1159 68.61 33.73 17.58
N LEU A 1160 67.47 33.10 17.28
CA LEU A 1160 66.14 33.72 17.37
C LEU A 1160 65.58 33.81 18.80
N SER A 1161 66.16 33.09 19.77
CA SER A 1161 65.75 33.17 21.17
C SER A 1161 66.00 34.57 21.79
N PRO A 1162 65.24 35.00 22.81
CA PRO A 1162 65.47 36.29 23.48
C PRO A 1162 66.89 36.45 24.07
N MET A 1163 67.54 35.35 24.48
CA MET A 1163 68.96 35.36 24.89
C MET A 1163 69.91 35.41 23.69
N GLY A 1164 69.57 34.75 22.58
CA GLY A 1164 70.32 34.78 21.32
C GLY A 1164 70.38 36.16 20.69
N ALA A 1165 69.29 36.92 20.72
CA ALA A 1165 69.24 38.30 20.26
C ALA A 1165 70.26 39.19 21.00
N VAL A 1166 70.34 39.06 22.33
CA VAL A 1166 71.27 39.81 23.18
C VAL A 1166 72.73 39.44 22.89
N VAL A 1167 73.03 38.15 22.68
CA VAL A 1167 74.39 37.69 22.31
C VAL A 1167 74.77 38.16 20.89
N SER A 1168 73.83 38.11 19.95
CA SER A 1168 74.03 38.54 18.56
C SER A 1168 74.33 40.04 18.46
N LEU A 1169 73.62 40.87 19.22
CA LEU A 1169 73.87 42.32 19.25
C LEU A 1169 75.30 42.66 19.70
N LEU A 1170 75.81 41.94 20.72
CA LEU A 1170 77.18 42.10 21.22
C LEU A 1170 78.25 41.59 20.23
N ALA A 1171 77.93 40.55 19.45
CA ALA A 1171 78.80 40.03 18.40
C ALA A 1171 78.93 41.01 17.22
N VAL A 1172 77.83 41.60 16.77
CA VAL A 1172 77.84 42.58 15.65
C VAL A 1172 78.62 43.84 16.02
N ILE A 1173 78.46 44.37 17.23
CA ILE A 1173 79.25 45.51 17.74
C ILE A 1173 80.75 45.19 17.75
N SER A 1174 81.13 43.94 18.03
CA SER A 1174 82.53 43.49 17.99
C SER A 1174 83.08 43.34 16.56
N LEU A 1175 82.26 42.87 15.61
CA LEU A 1175 82.66 42.65 14.22
C LEU A 1175 82.86 43.95 13.42
N ILE A 1176 82.05 44.98 13.69
CA ILE A 1176 82.21 46.32 13.08
C ILE A 1176 83.57 46.94 13.49
N GLY A 1177 84.09 46.61 14.67
CA GLY A 1177 85.45 46.99 15.10
C GLY A 1177 86.58 46.25 14.37
N GLY A 1178 86.33 45.05 13.83
CA GLY A 1178 87.35 44.21 13.17
C GLY A 1178 87.56 44.52 11.68
N ALA A 1179 86.50 44.89 10.97
CA ALA A 1179 86.53 45.06 9.50
C ALA A 1179 87.51 46.15 9.02
N LEU A 1180 87.80 47.16 9.85
CA LEU A 1180 88.68 48.29 9.52
C LEU A 1180 90.18 47.94 9.40
N LEU A 1181 90.61 46.72 9.77
CA LEU A 1181 92.03 46.35 9.82
C LEU A 1181 92.53 45.39 8.72
N ILE A 1182 91.64 44.79 7.92
CA ILE A 1182 92.01 43.77 6.92
C ILE A 1182 91.99 44.30 5.47
N GLY A 1183 91.51 45.53 5.24
CA GLY A 1183 91.48 46.21 3.94
C GLY A 1183 92.85 46.54 3.28
N THR A 1184 93.95 45.95 3.76
CA THR A 1184 95.33 46.25 3.31
C THR A 1184 96.11 45.04 2.79
N ARG A 1185 95.46 43.89 2.52
CA ARG A 1185 96.19 42.68 2.06
C ARG A 1185 95.61 41.88 0.89
N ILE A 1186 95.58 42.54 -0.27
CA ILE A 1186 96.09 41.98 -1.55
C ILE A 1186 95.28 40.78 -2.10
N SER A 1187 94.34 40.92 -3.04
CA SER A 1187 94.45 41.60 -4.36
C SER A 1187 95.56 41.07 -5.29
N TYR A 1188 95.92 39.78 -5.21
CA TYR A 1188 96.95 39.18 -6.10
C TYR A 1188 96.73 37.69 -6.50
N ARG A 1189 95.61 37.04 -6.12
CA ARG A 1189 95.31 35.66 -6.57
C ARG A 1189 94.30 35.59 -7.73
N ARG A 1190 94.14 36.67 -8.50
CA ARG A 1190 93.28 36.74 -9.69
C ARG A 1190 94.11 36.84 -10.99
N GLN A 1191 95.15 36.01 -11.13
CA GLN A 1191 96.02 35.93 -12.32
C GLN A 1191 96.71 34.54 -12.43
N LEU A 1192 95.95 33.43 -12.38
CA LEU A 1192 96.55 32.09 -12.56
C LEU A 1192 95.66 30.97 -13.12
N GLU A 1193 94.33 31.16 -13.22
CA GLU A 1193 93.42 30.12 -13.72
C GLU A 1193 92.72 30.47 -15.06
N GLU A 1194 92.94 31.67 -15.61
CA GLU A 1194 92.56 32.07 -16.99
C GLU A 1194 93.48 31.43 -18.06
N ALA A 1195 93.85 30.15 -17.92
CA ALA A 1195 94.97 29.55 -18.67
C ALA A 1195 94.83 28.08 -19.13
N TYR A 1196 93.71 27.39 -18.85
CA TYR A 1196 93.56 25.96 -19.17
C TYR A 1196 92.35 25.56 -20.04
N GLU A 1197 91.65 26.53 -20.65
CA GLU A 1197 90.51 26.28 -21.55
C GLU A 1197 90.86 25.64 -22.92
N PHE A 1198 92.14 25.30 -23.17
CA PHE A 1198 92.66 25.26 -24.56
C PHE A 1198 93.02 23.90 -25.18
N TYR A 1199 93.13 22.79 -24.44
CA TYR A 1199 93.53 21.48 -25.02
C TYR A 1199 92.79 20.24 -24.46
N ASN A 1200 91.50 20.19 -24.77
CA ASN A 1200 90.59 19.03 -24.75
C ASN A 1200 91.22 17.69 -25.22
N ILE A 1201 91.26 16.65 -24.35
CA ILE A 1201 91.42 15.20 -24.67
C ILE A 1201 90.98 14.36 -23.44
N ARG A 1202 90.37 13.18 -23.67
CA ARG A 1202 89.91 12.19 -22.66
C ARG A 1202 90.92 11.03 -22.47
N PRO A 1203 90.80 10.16 -21.43
CA PRO A 1203 90.00 8.93 -21.62
C PRO A 1203 89.31 8.31 -20.36
N GLU A 1204 88.20 7.61 -20.64
CA GLU A 1204 87.76 6.28 -20.13
C GLU A 1204 87.94 5.85 -18.64
N GLY A 1205 86.81 5.54 -17.99
CA GLY A 1205 86.47 4.13 -17.70
C GLY A 1205 86.44 3.64 -16.23
N GLY A 1206 85.23 3.42 -15.68
CA GLY A 1206 85.03 2.47 -14.56
C GLY A 1206 83.89 2.75 -13.55
N ASN A 1207 82.73 2.09 -13.77
CA ASN A 1207 81.70 1.64 -12.79
C ASN A 1207 81.14 2.51 -11.63
N LEU A 1208 79.81 2.41 -11.51
CA LEU A 1208 78.96 2.41 -10.30
C LEU A 1208 78.78 3.73 -9.50
N GLY A 1209 77.54 4.26 -9.52
CA GLY A 1209 76.94 4.97 -8.38
C GLY A 1209 76.16 6.26 -8.71
N VAL A 1210 74.87 6.27 -8.32
CA VAL A 1210 74.19 7.34 -7.54
C VAL A 1210 74.11 8.76 -8.13
N GLU A 1211 72.88 9.21 -8.44
CA GLU A 1211 72.33 10.59 -8.28
C GLU A 1211 72.95 11.80 -9.04
N HIS A 1212 72.24 12.92 -9.31
CA HIS A 1212 70.81 13.25 -9.33
C HIS A 1212 70.55 14.53 -10.17
N GLN A 1213 69.30 15.01 -10.15
CA GLN A 1213 68.82 16.40 -10.34
C GLN A 1213 69.00 17.13 -11.69
N GLY A 1214 67.84 17.57 -12.19
CA GLY A 1214 67.66 18.74 -13.06
C GLY A 1214 66.35 19.44 -12.71
N TYR A 1215 66.34 20.23 -11.61
CA TYR A 1215 65.17 21.00 -11.17
C TYR A 1215 65.02 22.31 -11.94
N ALA A 1216 63.79 22.70 -12.28
CA ALA A 1216 63.42 24.07 -12.65
C ALA A 1216 61.95 24.35 -12.28
N LEU A 1217 61.71 25.37 -11.46
CA LEU A 1217 60.38 25.92 -11.10
C LEU A 1217 60.11 27.16 -12.00
N PRO A 1218 58.84 27.49 -12.29
CA PRO A 1218 57.94 28.22 -11.37
C PRO A 1218 56.55 27.54 -11.26
N SER A 1219 55.62 27.80 -10.32
CA SER A 1219 55.07 29.05 -9.73
C SER A 1219 54.27 29.91 -10.74
N ALA A 1220 53.03 30.36 -10.50
CA ALA A 1220 52.07 30.07 -9.42
C ALA A 1220 50.60 30.09 -9.99
N PRO A 1221 49.57 30.83 -9.49
CA PRO A 1221 48.43 30.14 -8.86
C PRO A 1221 47.01 30.57 -9.32
N ASP A 1222 46.02 29.84 -8.78
CA ASP A 1222 44.71 30.31 -8.26
C ASP A 1222 43.45 30.46 -9.16
N VAL A 1223 42.30 30.24 -8.49
CA VAL A 1223 40.86 30.51 -8.76
C VAL A 1223 40.17 30.22 -10.11
N SER A 1224 39.02 29.54 -9.97
CA SER A 1224 37.79 29.57 -10.78
C SER A 1224 36.65 29.31 -9.79
N SER A 1225 35.51 30.00 -9.80
CA SER A 1225 34.83 30.71 -10.88
C SER A 1225 34.89 32.26 -10.80
N MET A 1226 34.77 32.92 -11.97
CA MET A 1226 33.65 33.85 -12.27
C MET A 1226 33.71 34.44 -13.70
N VAL A 1227 32.55 34.41 -14.37
CA VAL A 1227 32.02 35.42 -15.31
C VAL A 1227 32.81 35.78 -16.59
N SER A 1228 32.44 35.12 -17.70
CA SER A 1228 32.24 35.67 -19.07
C SER A 1228 33.43 36.14 -19.94
N GLY A 1229 33.22 36.17 -21.27
CA GLY A 1229 33.93 37.13 -22.16
C GLY A 1229 34.38 36.66 -23.56
N ASP A 1230 33.57 36.96 -24.58
CA ASP A 1230 33.96 37.39 -25.94
C ASP A 1230 34.71 36.45 -26.95
N THR A 1231 33.90 35.87 -27.86
CA THR A 1231 34.13 35.78 -29.34
C THR A 1231 35.06 34.75 -30.02
N GLN A 1232 34.37 33.82 -30.71
CA GLN A 1232 34.49 33.49 -32.15
C GLN A 1232 35.66 32.63 -32.73
N ARG A 1233 35.18 31.55 -33.38
CA ARG A 1233 35.55 30.98 -34.71
C ARG A 1233 36.63 29.89 -34.84
N GLN A 1234 36.12 28.82 -35.46
CA GLN A 1234 36.65 28.06 -36.60
C GLN A 1234 37.42 26.75 -36.37
N ALA A 1235 36.64 25.68 -36.57
CA ALA A 1235 36.85 24.63 -37.57
C ALA A 1235 37.78 23.46 -37.21
N TYR A 1236 37.13 22.33 -36.94
CA TYR A 1236 37.58 21.01 -37.41
C TYR A 1236 36.49 20.35 -38.28
N SER A 1237 36.90 19.31 -39.01
CA SER A 1237 36.17 18.58 -40.06
C SER A 1237 37.00 17.30 -40.34
N PRO A 1238 36.46 16.16 -40.83
CA PRO A 1238 35.27 16.08 -41.69
C PRO A 1238 34.34 14.84 -41.51
N THR A 1239 33.33 14.78 -42.40
CA THR A 1239 32.56 13.59 -42.88
C THR A 1239 31.66 12.85 -41.87
N ASP A 1240 30.44 12.40 -42.23
CA ASP A 1240 29.77 12.30 -43.55
C ASP A 1240 28.35 12.94 -43.58
N ILE A 1241 27.73 13.00 -44.76
CA ILE A 1241 26.42 13.64 -45.06
C ILE A 1241 25.68 12.84 -46.17
N ASP A 1242 24.36 12.67 -46.04
CA ASP A 1242 23.31 12.84 -47.07
C ASP A 1242 21.97 12.87 -46.28
N GLU A 1243 21.09 13.87 -46.39
CA GLU A 1243 20.27 14.39 -47.50
C GLU A 1243 18.95 13.58 -47.73
N GLU A 1244 17.82 14.31 -47.87
CA GLU A 1244 16.41 13.87 -47.76
C GLU A 1244 16.05 13.40 -46.32
N THR A 1245 15.12 14.00 -45.56
CA THR A 1245 13.80 14.59 -45.91
C THR A 1245 13.52 15.98 -45.32
N GLY A 1246 13.78 16.19 -44.02
CA GLY A 1246 13.89 17.50 -43.35
C GLY A 1246 12.62 18.20 -42.82
N VAL A 1247 12.61 18.42 -41.48
CA VAL A 1247 11.96 19.54 -40.75
C VAL A 1247 10.41 19.54 -40.63
N PRO A 1248 9.81 19.76 -39.42
CA PRO A 1248 10.28 19.53 -38.04
C PRO A 1248 9.23 18.87 -37.10
N LYS A 1249 9.61 18.57 -35.85
CA LYS A 1249 8.76 18.78 -34.65
C LYS A 1249 9.65 18.99 -33.41
N ALA A 1250 9.06 19.54 -32.36
CA ALA A 1250 9.63 19.91 -31.06
C ALA A 1250 8.48 20.45 -30.17
N PRO A 1251 8.70 20.67 -28.86
CA PRO A 1251 9.55 19.93 -27.92
C PRO A 1251 8.72 19.38 -26.73
N GLU A 1252 9.42 18.74 -25.77
CA GLU A 1252 8.99 18.43 -24.39
C GLU A 1252 7.65 17.67 -24.17
N PHE A 1253 7.51 16.86 -23.13
CA PHE A 1253 8.54 16.44 -22.17
C PHE A 1253 9.40 15.29 -22.76
#